data_AF-A0A024UTN2-F1
#
_entry.id   AF-A0A024UTN2-F1
#
_cell.length_a   1.000
_cell.length_b   1.000
_cell.length_c   1.000
_cell.angle_alpha   90.00
_cell.angle_beta   90.00
_cell.angle_gamma   90.00
#
_symmetry.space_group_name_H-M   'P 1'
#
loop_
_entity.id
_entity.type
_entity.pdbx_description
1 polymer ?
#
loop_
_entity_poly.entity_id
_entity_poly.type
_entity_poly.pdbx_seq_one_letter_code
_entity_poly.pdbx_strand_id
1 'polypeptide(L)'
;MSSVSPATAVVPGDRRSGRNSTASYRSSGRSSILKRRLSAVKVVRTWRVSVLPGLVMFLCTLALIFLSIFLLVLLISQGMFNRQVVTVNAQLAETFFWAPYDQSCMLTSAGLHSCGTATTSIIPTTPFAAMGTELAKLWNAELMEAGGMLFITSCVIGGTSNVGWTNLQLIAGYDKFPECLPTAPQDVAGMAMLETTIRDHHADGLYFLTLYSDLDPTMTRFTYVNSDGTTQNLIANVKRMLITVDGKIEADSLGRDYIITSRPLGERYLVTGYCDTVVEELSELKESLGLTGWSQGKHSKLPIVPGWSCGHNVEHANEVIVTQALASILSLWFIAGDVLITIEGLQGLLSGKPVLKYTVLSGLERRKWLLACIVVNSMPGLLYMDVSRIYYYSVNGFKIFSLSSVMVANFFTFGFIMMLSIVDTALGAVRSFHSCVGYSAPVFLASSIFWLSEAWCHDKLFMDAFNKFYSAPAFLAFTVNGAEWPSGSYVAEGTPPIVTFLLETIATAVGGSFALSIATSSIYRRLVHDEWLVSTTWCRNNSLLPTLHLPNLITALPLEPSNGIKIGNRTYCKPSTIALMGYATVVKYQKRSPTQECDSHEPATQVISIYALVPSMVVPSWVPSLGTIDQNQFTRTLGKHLAKATPVMHTRGSCVV
;
A
#
# COMPACT_ATOMS: atom_id res chain seq x y z
N MET A 1 -1.09 -36.31 73.72
CA MET A 1 -0.02 -35.87 74.63
C MET A 1 0.45 -34.50 74.15
N SER A 2 0.02 -33.39 74.76
CA SER A 2 0.48 -32.83 76.06
C SER A 2 1.88 -32.20 75.90
N SER A 3 2.07 -30.87 75.79
CA SER A 3 1.79 -29.76 76.74
C SER A 3 2.92 -29.51 77.77
N VAL A 4 3.04 -28.26 78.26
CA VAL A 4 3.93 -27.75 79.36
C VAL A 4 5.38 -27.44 78.86
N SER A 5 5.91 -26.20 78.84
CA SER A 5 6.13 -25.11 79.88
C SER A 5 7.30 -25.43 80.85
N PRO A 6 7.96 -24.48 81.58
CA PRO A 6 7.64 -23.07 81.99
C PRO A 6 8.68 -21.99 81.51
N ALA A 7 8.46 -20.66 81.56
CA ALA A 7 8.42 -19.66 82.68
C ALA A 7 9.68 -19.68 83.61
N THR A 8 10.34 -18.59 84.06
CA THR A 8 9.95 -17.21 84.50
C THR A 8 11.08 -16.15 84.19
N ALA A 9 11.29 -15.04 84.95
CA ALA A 9 10.60 -13.72 84.89
C ALA A 9 11.46 -12.56 85.54
N VAL A 10 10.88 -11.35 85.71
CA VAL A 10 11.26 -10.21 86.63
C VAL A 10 12.41 -9.20 86.25
N VAL A 11 12.01 -8.03 85.68
CA VAL A 11 12.13 -6.57 86.10
C VAL A 11 13.08 -6.17 87.29
N PRO A 12 13.57 -4.92 87.54
CA PRO A 12 13.61 -3.58 86.83
C PRO A 12 15.07 -3.15 86.44
N GLY A 13 15.46 -2.00 85.85
CA GLY A 13 15.16 -0.55 86.05
C GLY A 13 16.06 0.07 87.15
N ASP A 14 16.67 1.27 87.08
CA ASP A 14 16.83 2.32 86.04
C ASP A 14 17.93 3.33 86.52
N ARG A 15 18.83 3.83 85.63
CA ARG A 15 19.38 5.23 85.60
C ARG A 15 20.59 5.47 84.66
N ARG A 16 20.64 6.70 84.14
CA ARG A 16 21.64 7.35 83.25
C ARG A 16 22.90 7.81 84.04
N SER A 17 24.02 8.28 83.49
CA SER A 17 24.25 9.16 82.31
C SER A 17 25.74 9.21 81.92
N GLY A 18 26.11 9.43 80.64
CA GLY A 18 27.52 9.41 80.20
C GLY A 18 27.88 9.79 78.76
N ARG A 19 27.14 10.71 78.12
CA ARG A 19 27.54 11.63 77.02
C ARG A 19 28.65 11.19 76.02
N ASN A 20 28.30 11.02 74.74
CA ASN A 20 28.97 11.76 73.64
C ASN A 20 28.16 11.77 72.33
N SER A 21 28.07 12.94 71.70
CA SER A 21 27.18 13.22 70.56
C SER A 21 27.98 13.68 69.34
N THR A 22 28.08 12.86 68.28
CA THR A 22 28.60 13.30 66.96
C THR A 22 28.20 12.44 65.74
N ALA A 23 27.48 11.32 65.91
CA ALA A 23 27.28 10.33 64.83
C ALA A 23 25.99 10.48 63.99
N SER A 24 25.04 11.34 64.37
CA SER A 24 23.67 11.32 63.80
C SER A 24 23.55 11.94 62.38
N TYR A 25 24.38 12.93 62.02
CA TYR A 25 24.20 13.68 60.77
C TYR A 25 24.73 12.99 59.49
N ARG A 26 25.65 12.02 59.59
CA ARG A 26 26.25 11.36 58.40
C ARG A 26 25.47 10.15 57.87
N SER A 27 24.62 9.50 58.66
CA SER A 27 23.82 8.35 58.21
C SER A 27 22.59 8.76 57.39
N SER A 28 21.95 9.88 57.75
CA SER A 28 20.82 10.47 57.03
C SER A 28 21.14 10.77 55.55
N GLY A 29 22.25 11.49 55.30
CA GLY A 29 22.69 11.83 53.94
C GLY A 29 23.01 10.61 53.08
N ARG A 30 23.68 9.59 53.64
CA ARG A 30 24.04 8.38 52.88
C ARG A 30 22.80 7.54 52.53
N SER A 31 21.82 7.47 53.44
CA SER A 31 20.51 6.83 53.22
C SER A 31 19.70 7.55 52.14
N SER A 32 19.64 8.89 52.15
CA SER A 32 18.89 9.67 51.15
C SER A 32 19.53 9.60 49.75
N ILE A 33 20.87 9.62 49.66
CA ILE A 33 21.60 9.46 48.39
C ILE A 33 21.43 8.04 47.83
N LEU A 34 21.49 6.99 48.66
CA LEU A 34 21.27 5.62 48.21
C LEU A 34 19.82 5.41 47.74
N LYS A 35 18.83 5.96 48.46
CA LYS A 35 17.43 5.97 48.04
C LYS A 35 17.23 6.74 46.72
N ARG A 36 17.87 7.91 46.54
CA ARG A 36 17.85 8.66 45.27
C ARG A 36 18.49 7.90 44.10
N ARG A 37 19.61 7.18 44.34
CA ARG A 37 20.23 6.33 43.30
C ARG A 37 19.36 5.11 42.96
N LEU A 38 18.79 4.43 43.96
CA LEU A 38 17.85 3.32 43.74
C LEU A 38 16.56 3.77 43.05
N SER A 39 16.02 4.95 43.36
CA SER A 39 14.87 5.51 42.65
C SER A 39 15.24 5.91 41.22
N ALA A 40 16.39 6.54 40.99
CA ALA A 40 16.86 6.88 39.65
C ALA A 40 17.08 5.64 38.77
N VAL A 41 17.71 4.59 39.30
CA VAL A 41 17.90 3.31 38.60
C VAL A 41 16.57 2.61 38.31
N LYS A 42 15.61 2.63 39.25
CA LYS A 42 14.24 2.16 38.98
C LYS A 42 13.56 2.98 37.89
N VAL A 43 13.64 4.31 37.94
CA VAL A 43 13.03 5.20 36.93
C VAL A 43 13.63 4.95 35.54
N VAL A 44 14.96 4.87 35.40
CA VAL A 44 15.64 4.57 34.13
C VAL A 44 15.28 3.19 33.60
N ARG A 45 15.21 2.17 34.46
CA ARG A 45 14.80 0.81 34.07
C ARG A 45 13.34 0.77 33.61
N THR A 46 12.44 1.47 34.30
CA THR A 46 11.02 1.59 33.88
C THR A 46 10.88 2.36 32.57
N TRP A 47 11.70 3.40 32.35
CA TRP A 47 11.77 4.14 31.09
C TRP A 47 12.11 3.23 29.90
N ARG A 48 13.26 2.53 29.97
CA ARG A 48 13.75 1.66 28.89
C ARG A 48 12.85 0.44 28.64
N VAL A 49 12.31 -0.18 29.69
CA VAL A 49 11.63 -1.49 29.58
C VAL A 49 10.10 -1.37 29.45
N SER A 50 9.49 -0.21 29.71
CA SER A 50 8.03 -0.08 29.75
C SER A 50 7.42 1.17 29.11
N VAL A 51 8.19 2.22 28.86
CA VAL A 51 7.66 3.48 28.29
C VAL A 51 8.12 3.67 26.86
N LEU A 52 9.42 3.53 26.61
CA LEU A 52 10.01 3.71 25.28
C LEU A 52 9.36 2.83 24.20
N PRO A 53 9.11 1.52 24.41
CA PRO A 53 8.48 0.69 23.38
C PRO A 53 7.04 1.13 23.05
N GLY A 54 6.24 1.48 24.06
CA GLY A 54 4.86 1.93 23.84
C GLY A 54 4.78 3.25 23.08
N LEU A 55 5.70 4.18 23.36
CA LEU A 55 5.80 5.46 22.65
C LEU A 55 6.30 5.27 21.21
N VAL A 56 7.28 4.39 20.98
CA VAL A 56 7.72 4.02 19.63
C VAL A 56 6.54 3.43 18.84
N MET A 57 5.82 2.44 19.38
CA MET A 57 4.67 1.86 18.69
C MET A 57 3.56 2.88 18.42
N PHE A 58 3.31 3.83 19.32
CA PHE A 58 2.37 4.92 19.08
C PHE A 58 2.81 5.85 17.93
N LEU A 59 4.09 6.26 17.92
CA LEU A 59 4.65 7.06 16.83
C LEU A 59 4.60 6.30 15.50
N CYS A 60 4.89 5.00 15.49
CA CYS A 60 4.71 4.15 14.31
C CYS A 60 3.23 4.07 13.87
N THR A 61 2.27 4.07 14.79
CA THR A 61 0.83 4.07 14.46
C THR A 61 0.43 5.37 13.76
N LEU A 62 0.83 6.51 14.32
CA LEU A 62 0.60 7.82 13.72
C LEU A 62 1.31 7.94 12.38
N ALA A 63 2.57 7.50 12.30
CA ALA A 63 3.33 7.50 11.07
C ALA A 63 2.64 6.67 9.98
N LEU A 64 2.17 5.45 10.26
CA LEU A 64 1.43 4.65 9.28
C LEU A 64 0.14 5.33 8.79
N ILE A 65 -0.62 5.96 9.69
CA ILE A 65 -1.88 6.62 9.32
C ILE A 65 -1.61 7.89 8.49
N PHE A 66 -0.71 8.77 8.95
CA PHE A 66 -0.32 9.96 8.17
C PHE A 66 0.38 9.59 6.86
N LEU A 67 1.20 8.53 6.85
CA LEU A 67 1.81 8.00 5.63
C LEU A 67 0.74 7.52 4.66
N SER A 68 -0.32 6.83 5.09
CA SER A 68 -1.41 6.42 4.18
C SER A 68 -2.12 7.61 3.53
N ILE A 69 -2.33 8.70 4.26
CA ILE A 69 -2.94 9.96 3.74
C ILE A 69 -1.95 10.68 2.81
N PHE A 70 -0.66 10.66 3.12
CA PHE A 70 0.38 11.27 2.28
C PHE A 70 0.62 10.49 0.98
N LEU A 71 0.69 9.16 1.06
CA LEU A 71 0.78 8.25 -0.09
C LEU A 71 -0.41 8.43 -1.03
N LEU A 72 -1.62 8.59 -0.47
CA LEU A 72 -2.82 8.94 -1.22
C LEU A 72 -2.64 10.24 -2.03
N VAL A 73 -2.25 11.35 -1.39
CA VAL A 73 -2.06 12.63 -2.08
C VAL A 73 -0.98 12.52 -3.16
N LEU A 74 0.11 11.81 -2.88
CA LEU A 74 1.16 11.54 -3.87
C LEU A 74 0.63 10.73 -5.06
N LEU A 75 -0.04 9.59 -4.84
CA LEU A 75 -0.54 8.74 -5.92
C LEU A 75 -1.60 9.44 -6.78
N ILE A 76 -2.48 10.24 -6.17
CA ILE A 76 -3.39 11.12 -6.94
C ILE A 76 -2.60 12.13 -7.77
N SER A 77 -1.59 12.81 -7.20
CA SER A 77 -0.77 13.76 -7.96
C SER A 77 0.07 13.12 -9.07
N GLN A 78 0.30 11.81 -9.01
CA GLN A 78 0.96 11.02 -10.05
C GLN A 78 0.00 10.49 -11.14
N GLY A 79 -1.28 10.86 -11.10
CA GLY A 79 -2.23 10.53 -12.17
C GLY A 79 -2.81 9.12 -12.13
N MET A 80 -2.98 8.50 -10.95
CA MET A 80 -3.51 7.12 -10.83
C MET A 80 -5.00 6.93 -11.22
N PHE A 81 -5.61 7.93 -11.87
CA PHE A 81 -6.93 7.84 -12.48
C PHE A 81 -6.92 8.18 -13.99
N ASN A 82 -5.91 8.94 -14.43
CA ASN A 82 -5.64 9.25 -15.83
C ASN A 82 -4.17 9.68 -15.93
N ARG A 83 -3.38 8.92 -16.68
CA ARG A 83 -1.95 9.14 -16.92
C ARG A 83 -1.62 8.57 -18.29
N GLN A 84 -0.72 9.23 -19.01
CA GLN A 84 -0.16 8.76 -20.27
C GLN A 84 1.31 9.19 -20.34
N VAL A 85 2.20 8.21 -20.60
CA VAL A 85 3.66 8.38 -20.56
C VAL A 85 4.28 7.51 -21.64
N VAL A 86 5.24 8.06 -22.37
CA VAL A 86 6.04 7.30 -23.33
C VAL A 86 6.90 6.26 -22.59
N THR A 87 6.73 4.99 -22.96
CA THR A 87 7.52 3.88 -22.46
C THR A 87 8.78 3.74 -23.31
N VAL A 88 9.94 3.78 -22.67
CA VAL A 88 11.22 3.63 -23.37
C VAL A 88 11.29 2.27 -24.05
N ASN A 89 11.62 2.24 -25.33
CA ASN A 89 11.96 1.02 -26.06
C ASN A 89 13.30 1.17 -26.78
N ALA A 90 14.33 0.40 -26.42
CA ALA A 90 15.62 0.40 -27.14
C ALA A 90 15.96 -0.99 -27.66
N GLN A 91 16.80 -1.08 -28.70
CA GLN A 91 17.19 -2.33 -29.36
C GLN A 91 18.12 -3.22 -28.50
N LEU A 92 17.64 -3.69 -27.34
CA LEU A 92 18.35 -4.54 -26.39
C LEU A 92 17.54 -5.81 -26.07
N ALA A 93 18.19 -6.96 -26.13
CA ALA A 93 17.55 -8.26 -25.87
C ALA A 93 17.10 -8.43 -24.41
N GLU A 94 18.00 -8.23 -23.45
CA GLU A 94 17.73 -8.52 -22.03
C GLU A 94 16.77 -7.54 -21.35
N THR A 95 16.70 -6.29 -21.83
CA THR A 95 15.91 -5.23 -21.20
C THR A 95 14.56 -5.02 -21.88
N PHE A 96 14.52 -5.05 -23.22
CA PHE A 96 13.36 -4.70 -24.03
C PHE A 96 12.91 -5.83 -24.96
N PHE A 97 13.40 -7.06 -24.74
CA PHE A 97 12.99 -8.29 -25.45
C PHE A 97 13.17 -8.28 -26.98
N TRP A 98 14.05 -7.42 -27.51
CA TRP A 98 14.38 -7.42 -28.94
C TRP A 98 15.15 -8.67 -29.34
N ALA A 99 14.69 -9.36 -30.38
CA ALA A 99 15.36 -10.53 -30.94
C ALA A 99 15.38 -10.48 -32.49
N PRO A 100 16.46 -10.95 -33.13
CA PRO A 100 16.46 -11.21 -34.57
C PRO A 100 15.50 -12.34 -34.91
N TYR A 101 14.73 -12.17 -35.99
CA TYR A 101 13.79 -13.18 -36.46
C TYR A 101 14.14 -13.71 -37.86
N ASP A 102 14.42 -12.82 -38.82
CA ASP A 102 14.73 -13.19 -40.20
C ASP A 102 15.48 -12.07 -40.97
N GLN A 103 16.33 -12.45 -41.92
CA GLN A 103 17.14 -11.54 -42.76
C GLN A 103 17.18 -12.04 -44.22
N SER A 104 16.00 -12.13 -44.84
CA SER A 104 15.82 -12.68 -46.19
C SER A 104 14.89 -11.83 -47.08
N CYS A 105 14.02 -11.04 -46.46
CA CYS A 105 12.92 -10.34 -47.11
C CYS A 105 13.42 -9.08 -47.82
N MET A 106 13.03 -8.89 -49.09
CA MET A 106 13.42 -7.74 -49.89
C MET A 106 12.18 -6.97 -50.32
N LEU A 107 12.21 -5.64 -50.27
CA LEU A 107 11.12 -4.78 -50.72
C LEU A 107 11.45 -4.20 -52.09
N THR A 108 10.47 -4.22 -53.00
CA THR A 108 10.51 -3.56 -54.31
C THR A 108 9.23 -2.76 -54.53
N SER A 109 9.11 -2.05 -55.65
CA SER A 109 7.86 -1.39 -56.06
C SER A 109 6.65 -2.34 -56.22
N ALA A 110 6.88 -3.66 -56.33
CA ALA A 110 5.84 -4.68 -56.36
C ALA A 110 5.44 -5.22 -54.96
N GLY A 111 6.13 -4.77 -53.91
CA GLY A 111 5.95 -5.24 -52.53
C GLY A 111 7.10 -6.12 -52.02
N LEU A 112 6.82 -6.86 -50.95
CA LEU A 112 7.77 -7.76 -50.30
C LEU A 112 7.93 -9.06 -51.09
N HIS A 113 9.18 -9.50 -51.29
CA HIS A 113 9.54 -10.72 -52.00
C HIS A 113 10.76 -11.40 -51.34
N SER A 114 11.02 -12.66 -51.68
CA SER A 114 12.15 -13.47 -51.16
C SER A 114 12.15 -13.73 -49.64
N CYS A 115 11.08 -13.37 -48.92
CA CYS A 115 10.96 -13.47 -47.48
C CYS A 115 10.90 -14.93 -47.01
N GLY A 116 11.57 -15.23 -45.90
CA GLY A 116 11.63 -16.55 -45.28
C GLY A 116 10.27 -17.00 -44.75
N THR A 117 10.11 -18.32 -44.64
CA THR A 117 8.86 -18.95 -44.18
C THR A 117 8.42 -18.42 -42.82
N ALA A 118 9.38 -18.18 -41.92
CA ALA A 118 9.18 -17.55 -40.62
C ALA A 118 8.44 -16.20 -40.76
N THR A 119 9.04 -15.21 -41.44
CA THR A 119 8.44 -13.88 -41.66
C THR A 119 7.06 -13.98 -42.31
N THR A 120 6.89 -14.80 -43.35
CA THR A 120 5.61 -14.96 -44.05
C THR A 120 4.53 -15.67 -43.24
N SER A 121 4.88 -16.30 -42.12
CA SER A 121 3.94 -17.07 -41.28
C SER A 121 3.40 -16.29 -40.07
N ILE A 122 3.94 -15.10 -39.77
CA ILE A 122 3.53 -14.27 -38.63
C ILE A 122 2.05 -13.89 -38.73
N ILE A 123 1.60 -13.54 -39.94
CA ILE A 123 0.22 -13.17 -40.28
C ILE A 123 -0.21 -13.90 -41.57
N PRO A 124 -1.52 -14.01 -41.88
CA PRO A 124 -1.99 -14.66 -43.09
C PRO A 124 -1.49 -13.99 -44.38
N THR A 125 -1.45 -14.77 -45.47
CA THR A 125 -0.84 -14.35 -46.74
C THR A 125 -1.45 -13.08 -47.35
N THR A 126 -2.77 -12.91 -47.24
CA THR A 126 -3.49 -11.76 -47.82
C THR A 126 -3.10 -10.42 -47.17
N PRO A 127 -3.21 -10.25 -45.82
CA PRO A 127 -2.75 -9.03 -45.17
C PRO A 127 -1.22 -8.86 -45.26
N PHE A 128 -0.44 -9.94 -45.33
CA PHE A 128 1.01 -9.85 -45.59
C PHE A 128 1.34 -9.20 -46.94
N ALA A 129 0.66 -9.62 -48.02
CA ALA A 129 0.83 -9.04 -49.34
C ALA A 129 0.36 -7.56 -49.39
N ALA A 130 -0.73 -7.23 -48.70
CA ALA A 130 -1.22 -5.86 -48.56
C ALA A 130 -0.22 -4.97 -47.81
N MET A 131 0.33 -5.45 -46.68
CA MET A 131 1.40 -4.77 -45.92
C MET A 131 2.61 -4.49 -46.81
N GLY A 132 3.10 -5.49 -47.54
CA GLY A 132 4.24 -5.32 -48.43
C GLY A 132 3.99 -4.31 -49.54
N THR A 133 2.78 -4.31 -50.11
CA THR A 133 2.36 -3.33 -51.12
C THR A 133 2.31 -1.90 -50.55
N GLU A 134 1.88 -1.74 -49.30
CA GLU A 134 1.82 -0.41 -48.65
C GLU A 134 3.21 0.10 -48.25
N LEU A 135 4.07 -0.76 -47.69
CA LEU A 135 5.48 -0.44 -47.41
C LEU A 135 6.19 0.08 -48.67
N ALA A 136 5.94 -0.54 -49.83
CA ALA A 136 6.51 -0.10 -51.11
C ALA A 136 6.07 1.32 -51.52
N LYS A 137 4.83 1.72 -51.21
CA LYS A 137 4.34 3.09 -51.48
C LYS A 137 4.94 4.09 -50.49
N LEU A 138 4.95 3.74 -49.20
CA LEU A 138 5.38 4.64 -48.13
C LEU A 138 6.90 4.88 -48.16
N TRP A 139 7.69 3.86 -48.50
CA TRP A 139 9.14 3.98 -48.74
C TRP A 139 9.51 4.16 -50.23
N ASN A 140 8.61 4.70 -51.06
CA ASN A 140 8.90 4.89 -52.49
C ASN A 140 10.10 5.82 -52.75
N ALA A 141 10.30 6.85 -51.92
CA ALA A 141 11.49 7.72 -52.00
C ALA A 141 12.79 6.92 -51.71
N GLU A 142 12.76 6.10 -50.65
CA GLU A 142 13.87 5.23 -50.27
C GLU A 142 14.21 4.20 -51.35
N LEU A 143 13.18 3.60 -51.95
CA LEU A 143 13.34 2.65 -53.06
C LEU A 143 13.98 3.29 -54.29
N MET A 144 13.67 4.56 -54.60
CA MET A 144 14.31 5.27 -55.71
C MET A 144 15.79 5.55 -55.44
N GLU A 145 16.15 5.97 -54.21
CA GLU A 145 17.55 6.18 -53.78
C GLU A 145 18.33 4.85 -53.76
N ALA A 146 17.71 3.75 -53.36
CA ALA A 146 18.31 2.41 -53.30
C ALA A 146 18.44 1.70 -54.67
N GLY A 147 18.05 2.34 -55.78
CA GLY A 147 18.07 1.70 -57.11
C GLY A 147 16.98 0.65 -57.35
N GLY A 148 15.90 0.67 -56.56
CA GLY A 148 14.68 -0.11 -56.74
C GLY A 148 14.46 -1.27 -55.75
N MET A 149 15.37 -1.47 -54.79
CA MET A 149 15.31 -2.57 -53.82
C MET A 149 15.77 -2.12 -52.43
N LEU A 150 15.08 -2.56 -51.38
CA LEU A 150 15.52 -2.42 -49.98
C LEU A 150 15.62 -3.79 -49.31
N PHE A 151 16.59 -3.93 -48.41
CA PHE A 151 16.83 -5.15 -47.62
C PHE A 151 16.09 -5.03 -46.29
N ILE A 152 15.10 -5.89 -46.06
CA ILE A 152 14.24 -5.84 -44.88
C ILE A 152 14.65 -6.93 -43.88
N THR A 153 15.03 -6.50 -42.69
CA THR A 153 15.24 -7.38 -41.54
C THR A 153 13.96 -7.44 -40.71
N SER A 154 13.50 -8.65 -40.41
CA SER A 154 12.42 -8.91 -39.45
C SER A 154 13.02 -9.09 -38.05
N CYS A 155 12.54 -8.32 -37.09
CA CYS A 155 12.84 -8.45 -35.68
C CYS A 155 11.54 -8.68 -34.91
N VAL A 156 11.61 -9.38 -33.79
CA VAL A 156 10.48 -9.48 -32.86
C VAL A 156 10.83 -8.83 -31.53
N ILE A 157 9.83 -8.25 -30.89
CA ILE A 157 9.86 -7.87 -29.48
C ILE A 157 8.97 -8.86 -28.75
N GLY A 158 9.49 -9.61 -27.78
CA GLY A 158 8.74 -10.62 -27.05
C GLY A 158 8.65 -11.97 -27.77
N GLY A 159 7.45 -12.53 -27.92
CA GLY A 159 7.24 -13.80 -28.64
C GLY A 159 7.74 -15.04 -27.90
N THR A 160 7.72 -15.00 -26.56
CA THR A 160 8.10 -16.11 -25.67
C THR A 160 7.12 -16.24 -24.50
N SER A 161 7.05 -17.43 -23.89
CA SER A 161 6.15 -17.73 -22.77
C SER A 161 6.35 -16.85 -21.53
N ASN A 162 7.54 -16.27 -21.37
CA ASN A 162 7.87 -15.41 -20.23
C ASN A 162 7.44 -13.94 -20.45
N VAL A 163 7.21 -13.56 -21.71
CA VAL A 163 6.74 -12.22 -22.11
C VAL A 163 5.23 -12.23 -22.34
N GLY A 164 4.70 -13.24 -23.02
CA GLY A 164 3.26 -13.45 -23.17
C GLY A 164 2.56 -12.55 -24.21
N TRP A 165 3.30 -11.67 -24.88
CA TRP A 165 2.87 -10.80 -25.97
C TRP A 165 4.00 -10.69 -27.01
N THR A 166 3.72 -10.19 -28.22
CA THR A 166 4.76 -9.99 -29.24
C THR A 166 4.42 -8.85 -30.21
N ASN A 167 5.44 -8.20 -30.77
CA ASN A 167 5.31 -7.23 -31.88
C ASN A 167 6.36 -7.49 -32.96
N LEU A 168 6.01 -7.26 -34.23
CA LEU A 168 6.91 -7.38 -35.37
C LEU A 168 7.50 -6.01 -35.74
N GLN A 169 8.82 -5.95 -35.86
CA GLN A 169 9.55 -4.78 -36.35
C GLN A 169 10.21 -5.13 -37.68
N LEU A 170 10.14 -4.20 -38.64
CA LEU A 170 10.75 -4.30 -39.96
C LEU A 170 11.74 -3.16 -40.13
N ILE A 171 13.03 -3.48 -40.24
CA ILE A 171 14.10 -2.49 -40.42
C ILE A 171 14.58 -2.54 -41.87
N ALA A 172 14.51 -1.39 -42.57
CA ALA A 172 14.89 -1.30 -43.98
C ALA A 172 16.30 -0.75 -44.17
N GLY A 173 17.16 -1.46 -44.91
CA GLY A 173 18.49 -1.01 -45.31
C GLY A 173 18.61 -0.85 -46.83
N TYR A 174 19.47 0.07 -47.28
CA TYR A 174 19.72 0.33 -48.71
C TYR A 174 20.58 -0.77 -49.34
N ASP A 175 21.73 -1.08 -48.72
CA ASP A 175 22.79 -1.90 -49.34
C ASP A 175 22.95 -3.29 -48.70
N LYS A 176 22.34 -3.51 -47.52
CA LYS A 176 22.45 -4.73 -46.71
C LYS A 176 21.30 -4.82 -45.70
N PHE A 177 21.04 -6.04 -45.21
CA PHE A 177 20.14 -6.28 -44.07
C PHE A 177 20.65 -5.58 -42.80
N PRO A 178 19.86 -4.70 -42.15
CA PRO A 178 20.19 -4.13 -40.85
C PRO A 178 20.17 -5.16 -39.72
N GLU A 179 20.84 -4.89 -38.60
CA GLU A 179 20.81 -5.74 -37.40
C GLU A 179 19.64 -5.36 -36.48
N CYS A 180 18.99 -6.36 -35.87
CA CYS A 180 17.96 -6.11 -34.84
C CYS A 180 18.54 -5.62 -33.51
N LEU A 181 19.82 -5.93 -33.26
CA LEU A 181 20.57 -5.65 -32.03
C LEU A 181 21.93 -5.04 -32.41
N PRO A 182 21.95 -3.82 -33.00
CA PRO A 182 23.16 -3.23 -33.54
C PRO A 182 24.21 -2.95 -32.46
N THR A 183 25.44 -3.38 -32.70
CA THR A 183 26.57 -3.15 -31.75
C THR A 183 27.22 -1.78 -31.89
N ALA A 184 27.02 -1.11 -33.03
CA ALA A 184 27.45 0.24 -33.37
C ALA A 184 26.30 0.98 -34.12
N PRO A 185 26.33 2.32 -34.28
CA PRO A 185 25.29 3.03 -35.03
C PRO A 185 25.19 2.53 -36.47
N GLN A 186 23.98 2.19 -36.92
CA GLN A 186 23.71 1.71 -38.29
C GLN A 186 22.76 2.64 -39.03
N ASP A 187 23.11 2.97 -40.27
CA ASP A 187 22.28 3.78 -41.16
C ASP A 187 21.17 2.90 -41.79
N VAL A 188 19.92 3.34 -41.68
CA VAL A 188 18.72 2.69 -42.19
C VAL A 188 17.90 3.65 -43.07
N ALA A 189 17.10 3.09 -43.98
CA ALA A 189 16.13 3.82 -44.80
C ALA A 189 14.83 4.14 -44.04
N GLY A 190 14.48 3.29 -43.08
CA GLY A 190 13.28 3.44 -42.29
C GLY A 190 13.10 2.27 -41.32
N MET A 191 12.10 2.41 -40.45
CA MET A 191 11.65 1.32 -39.59
C MET A 191 10.12 1.34 -39.52
N ALA A 192 9.52 0.16 -39.55
CA ALA A 192 8.09 -0.03 -39.39
C ALA A 192 7.79 -1.04 -38.28
N MET A 193 6.66 -0.83 -37.61
CA MET A 193 6.14 -1.63 -36.53
C MET A 193 4.77 -2.16 -36.98
N LEU A 194 4.60 -3.48 -36.92
CA LEU A 194 3.33 -4.15 -37.18
C LEU A 194 2.78 -4.72 -35.87
N GLU A 195 1.51 -4.40 -35.62
CA GLU A 195 0.75 -4.68 -34.41
C GLU A 195 -0.67 -5.16 -34.78
N THR A 196 -1.52 -5.44 -33.79
CA THR A 196 -2.97 -5.66 -33.99
C THR A 196 -3.81 -4.66 -33.20
N THR A 197 -5.01 -4.33 -33.67
CA THR A 197 -5.88 -3.36 -33.00
C THR A 197 -7.36 -3.66 -33.26
N ILE A 198 -8.26 -2.92 -32.61
CA ILE A 198 -9.72 -3.02 -32.78
C ILE A 198 -10.27 -1.63 -33.09
N ARG A 199 -11.33 -1.59 -33.90
CA ARG A 199 -12.11 -0.38 -34.23
C ARG A 199 -13.59 -0.78 -34.23
N ASP A 200 -14.48 0.15 -33.91
CA ASP A 200 -15.92 -0.12 -33.74
C ASP A 200 -16.61 -0.75 -34.98
N HIS A 201 -16.04 -0.57 -36.17
CA HIS A 201 -16.54 -1.11 -37.44
C HIS A 201 -15.86 -2.43 -37.87
N HIS A 202 -14.89 -2.94 -37.09
CA HIS A 202 -14.09 -4.12 -37.42
C HIS A 202 -13.98 -5.05 -36.21
N ALA A 203 -15.03 -5.85 -35.99
CA ALA A 203 -15.15 -6.76 -34.85
C ALA A 203 -14.11 -7.90 -34.87
N ASP A 204 -13.64 -8.31 -36.05
CA ASP A 204 -12.66 -9.39 -36.22
C ASP A 204 -11.21 -8.95 -35.91
N GLY A 205 -11.01 -7.70 -35.51
CA GLY A 205 -9.69 -7.09 -35.35
C GLY A 205 -9.06 -6.65 -36.67
N LEU A 206 -7.96 -5.92 -36.54
CA LEU A 206 -7.20 -5.33 -37.64
C LEU A 206 -5.70 -5.50 -37.38
N TYR A 207 -4.92 -5.57 -38.45
CA TYR A 207 -3.48 -5.32 -38.37
C TYR A 207 -3.23 -3.81 -38.41
N PHE A 208 -2.24 -3.35 -37.67
CA PHE A 208 -1.91 -1.95 -37.51
C PHE A 208 -0.43 -1.73 -37.84
N LEU A 209 -0.13 -0.86 -38.79
CA LEU A 209 1.20 -0.60 -39.30
C LEU A 209 1.58 0.86 -39.03
N THR A 210 2.59 1.09 -38.19
CA THR A 210 3.19 2.41 -37.97
C THR A 210 4.58 2.46 -38.61
N LEU A 211 4.90 3.52 -39.35
CA LEU A 211 6.12 3.62 -40.17
C LEU A 211 6.83 4.98 -40.06
N TYR A 212 8.16 4.91 -40.02
CA TYR A 212 9.11 6.01 -40.23
C TYR A 212 9.84 5.86 -41.59
N SER A 213 9.99 6.95 -42.33
CA SER A 213 10.79 7.09 -43.56
C SER A 213 11.79 8.22 -43.36
N ASP A 214 13.04 8.00 -43.72
CA ASP A 214 14.13 8.97 -43.52
C ASP A 214 14.13 10.13 -44.53
N LEU A 215 13.68 9.87 -45.76
CA LEU A 215 13.54 10.85 -46.84
C LEU A 215 12.16 11.57 -46.85
N ASP A 216 11.25 11.30 -45.90
CA ASP A 216 10.02 12.09 -45.75
C ASP A 216 10.32 13.37 -44.95
N PRO A 217 10.36 14.57 -45.59
CA PRO A 217 10.72 15.82 -44.91
C PRO A 217 9.66 16.27 -43.89
N THR A 218 8.49 15.64 -43.83
CA THR A 218 7.46 15.91 -42.82
C THR A 218 7.73 15.20 -41.50
N MET A 219 8.58 14.16 -41.47
CA MET A 219 8.89 13.38 -40.27
C MET A 219 10.02 14.02 -39.46
N THR A 220 9.68 15.02 -38.66
CA THR A 220 10.64 15.80 -37.87
C THR A 220 10.56 15.49 -36.38
N ARG A 221 11.70 15.62 -35.68
CA ARG A 221 11.75 15.52 -34.22
C ARG A 221 10.94 16.64 -33.55
N PHE A 222 10.16 16.27 -32.54
CA PHE A 222 9.59 17.20 -31.56
C PHE A 222 9.74 16.66 -30.14
N THR A 223 9.67 17.54 -29.14
CA THR A 223 9.70 17.14 -27.72
C THR A 223 8.28 16.96 -27.22
N TYR A 224 7.95 15.75 -26.78
CA TYR A 224 6.69 15.39 -26.15
C TYR A 224 6.78 15.60 -24.63
N VAL A 225 5.68 16.04 -24.02
CA VAL A 225 5.56 16.23 -22.57
C VAL A 225 4.60 15.17 -22.02
N ASN A 226 5.13 14.25 -21.24
CA ASN A 226 4.37 13.20 -20.57
C ASN A 226 3.43 13.78 -19.50
N SER A 227 2.37 13.07 -19.13
CA SER A 227 1.41 13.56 -18.14
C SER A 227 1.98 13.69 -16.71
N ASP A 228 3.18 13.17 -16.45
CA ASP A 228 3.90 13.31 -15.18
C ASP A 228 4.95 14.44 -15.19
N GLY A 229 5.00 15.23 -16.26
CA GLY A 229 5.90 16.36 -16.44
C GLY A 229 7.30 16.00 -16.95
N THR A 230 7.60 14.72 -17.17
CA THR A 230 8.82 14.31 -17.89
C THR A 230 8.70 14.60 -19.39
N THR A 231 9.84 14.71 -20.08
CA THR A 231 9.91 14.98 -21.52
C THR A 231 10.72 13.92 -22.24
N GLN A 232 10.27 13.53 -23.44
CA GLN A 232 10.99 12.64 -24.35
C GLN A 232 10.83 13.14 -25.80
N ASN A 233 11.81 12.86 -26.66
CA ASN A 233 11.73 13.26 -28.06
C ASN A 233 11.05 12.16 -28.89
N LEU A 234 10.12 12.58 -29.75
CA LEU A 234 9.37 11.73 -30.67
C LEU A 234 9.48 12.27 -32.09
N ILE A 235 9.12 11.45 -33.08
CA ILE A 235 8.99 11.85 -34.48
C ILE A 235 7.54 12.22 -34.80
N ALA A 236 7.32 13.39 -35.40
CA ALA A 236 6.02 13.86 -35.86
C ALA A 236 5.64 13.21 -37.21
N ASN A 237 4.34 13.24 -37.56
CA ASN A 237 3.83 12.86 -38.88
C ASN A 237 4.19 11.43 -39.39
N VAL A 238 4.50 10.52 -38.45
CA VAL A 238 4.63 9.07 -38.73
C VAL A 238 3.40 8.55 -39.46
N LYS A 239 3.59 7.66 -40.44
CA LYS A 239 2.46 7.10 -41.20
C LYS A 239 1.86 5.95 -40.41
N ARG A 240 0.53 5.86 -40.40
CA ARG A 240 -0.22 4.85 -39.66
C ARG A 240 -1.35 4.31 -40.53
N MET A 241 -1.38 3.00 -40.73
CA MET A 241 -2.31 2.32 -41.62
C MET A 241 -2.95 1.12 -40.91
N LEU A 242 -4.24 0.88 -41.17
CA LEU A 242 -4.96 -0.33 -40.80
C LEU A 242 -5.00 -1.27 -42.01
N ILE A 243 -4.84 -2.56 -41.75
CA ILE A 243 -4.95 -3.61 -42.77
C ILE A 243 -5.96 -4.65 -42.27
N THR A 244 -7.03 -4.87 -43.03
CA THR A 244 -8.04 -5.88 -42.69
C THR A 244 -7.51 -7.30 -42.95
N VAL A 245 -8.15 -8.32 -42.38
CA VAL A 245 -7.83 -9.73 -42.67
C VAL A 245 -8.00 -10.06 -44.17
N ASP A 246 -8.89 -9.35 -44.87
CA ASP A 246 -9.05 -9.44 -46.34
C ASP A 246 -7.99 -8.65 -47.15
N GLY A 247 -7.05 -7.96 -46.49
CA GLY A 247 -6.01 -7.15 -47.14
C GLY A 247 -6.48 -5.78 -47.66
N LYS A 248 -7.61 -5.25 -47.19
CA LYS A 248 -7.98 -3.85 -47.45
C LYS A 248 -7.14 -2.92 -46.58
N ILE A 249 -6.77 -1.75 -47.11
CA ILE A 249 -5.88 -0.79 -46.45
C ILE A 249 -6.65 0.50 -46.21
N GLU A 250 -6.60 1.00 -44.98
CA GLU A 250 -7.25 2.24 -44.53
C GLU A 250 -6.26 3.09 -43.73
N ALA A 251 -6.36 4.42 -43.76
CA ALA A 251 -5.45 5.29 -43.02
C ALA A 251 -5.95 5.49 -41.58
N ASP A 252 -5.07 5.36 -40.58
CA ASP A 252 -5.42 5.56 -39.17
C ASP A 252 -5.00 6.96 -38.69
N SER A 253 -5.97 7.77 -38.28
CA SER A 253 -5.70 9.08 -37.65
C SER A 253 -5.62 9.00 -36.13
N LEU A 254 -6.10 7.92 -35.53
CA LEU A 254 -6.17 7.76 -34.07
C LEU A 254 -4.80 7.37 -33.48
N GLY A 255 -4.11 6.44 -34.11
CA GLY A 255 -2.82 5.92 -33.69
C GLY A 255 -2.86 4.99 -32.47
N ARG A 256 -4.06 4.57 -32.04
CA ARG A 256 -4.30 3.86 -30.78
C ARG A 256 -4.49 2.36 -30.95
N ASP A 257 -3.93 1.63 -30.01
CA ASP A 257 -4.03 0.18 -29.87
C ASP A 257 -3.92 -0.21 -28.38
N TYR A 258 -3.60 -1.48 -28.11
CA TYR A 258 -3.44 -2.02 -26.76
C TYR A 258 -4.61 -1.72 -25.80
N ILE A 259 -5.84 -1.70 -26.33
CA ILE A 259 -7.05 -1.36 -25.57
C ILE A 259 -7.41 -2.53 -24.66
N ILE A 260 -6.91 -2.51 -23.42
CA ILE A 260 -7.04 -3.58 -22.43
C ILE A 260 -7.89 -3.07 -21.26
N THR A 261 -8.95 -3.80 -20.90
CA THR A 261 -9.75 -3.49 -19.72
C THR A 261 -9.30 -4.28 -18.48
N SER A 262 -9.45 -3.69 -17.30
CA SER A 262 -9.36 -4.42 -16.02
C SER A 262 -10.35 -3.87 -14.98
N ARG A 263 -10.67 -4.70 -13.98
CA ARG A 263 -11.80 -4.49 -13.05
C ARG A 263 -11.39 -4.64 -11.57
N PRO A 264 -10.34 -3.94 -11.09
CA PRO A 264 -9.81 -4.12 -9.73
C PRO A 264 -10.81 -3.75 -8.60
N LEU A 265 -11.81 -2.92 -8.90
CA LEU A 265 -12.89 -2.54 -7.97
C LEU A 265 -14.29 -2.89 -8.53
N GLY A 266 -14.37 -3.77 -9.54
CA GLY A 266 -15.59 -4.12 -10.26
C GLY A 266 -15.97 -3.14 -11.39
N GLU A 267 -17.01 -3.48 -12.16
CA GLU A 267 -17.41 -2.82 -13.43
C GLU A 267 -17.60 -1.29 -13.33
N ARG A 268 -18.08 -0.77 -12.19
CA ARG A 268 -18.33 0.68 -12.03
C ARG A 268 -17.06 1.54 -12.13
N TYR A 269 -15.90 0.94 -11.85
CA TYR A 269 -14.60 1.62 -11.84
C TYR A 269 -13.67 0.94 -12.84
N LEU A 270 -14.19 0.73 -14.06
CA LEU A 270 -13.46 0.12 -15.15
C LEU A 270 -12.16 0.88 -15.41
N VAL A 271 -11.06 0.12 -15.46
CA VAL A 271 -9.76 0.60 -15.92
C VAL A 271 -9.67 0.27 -17.41
N THR A 272 -9.43 1.27 -18.24
CA THR A 272 -9.12 1.08 -19.66
C THR A 272 -7.69 1.54 -19.89
N GLY A 273 -6.77 0.59 -20.05
CA GLY A 273 -5.43 0.83 -20.58
C GLY A 273 -5.46 0.96 -22.10
N TYR A 274 -4.55 1.73 -22.66
CA TYR A 274 -4.35 1.91 -24.10
C TYR A 274 -2.93 2.37 -24.37
N CYS A 275 -2.44 2.17 -25.58
CA CYS A 275 -1.21 2.79 -26.06
C CYS A 275 -1.48 3.55 -27.35
N ASP A 276 -0.72 4.62 -27.58
CA ASP A 276 -0.64 5.26 -28.89
C ASP A 276 0.76 4.95 -29.49
N THR A 277 0.83 4.25 -30.61
CA THR A 277 2.10 3.83 -31.22
C THR A 277 2.84 5.00 -31.83
N VAL A 278 4.10 5.19 -31.45
CA VAL A 278 4.96 6.33 -31.80
C VAL A 278 6.33 5.86 -32.29
N VAL A 279 7.15 6.80 -32.74
CA VAL A 279 8.58 6.56 -33.00
C VAL A 279 9.35 7.49 -32.08
N GLU A 280 10.13 6.92 -31.18
CA GLU A 280 11.02 7.63 -30.26
C GLU A 280 12.29 8.07 -30.99
N GLU A 281 12.81 9.24 -30.59
CA GLU A 281 14.08 9.80 -31.04
C GLU A 281 15.10 9.69 -29.90
N LEU A 282 16.09 8.81 -30.08
CA LEU A 282 16.94 8.31 -28.99
C LEU A 282 18.11 9.24 -28.61
N SER A 283 18.26 10.45 -29.14
CA SER A 283 19.48 11.25 -28.92
C SER A 283 19.78 11.55 -27.45
N GLU A 284 18.75 11.73 -26.61
CA GLU A 284 18.92 11.92 -25.16
C GLU A 284 18.99 10.57 -24.42
N LEU A 285 18.20 9.58 -24.84
CA LEU A 285 18.10 8.29 -24.19
C LEU A 285 19.34 7.41 -24.38
N LYS A 286 19.99 7.45 -25.55
CA LYS A 286 21.15 6.60 -25.89
C LYS A 286 22.33 6.75 -24.92
N GLU A 287 22.59 7.97 -24.45
CA GLU A 287 23.63 8.24 -23.46
C GLU A 287 23.20 7.76 -22.07
N SER A 288 21.95 7.99 -21.68
CA SER A 288 21.41 7.57 -20.39
C SER A 288 21.33 6.05 -20.21
N LEU A 289 21.12 5.32 -21.30
CA LEU A 289 21.04 3.86 -21.37
C LEU A 289 22.40 3.20 -21.67
N GLY A 290 23.44 3.99 -21.98
CA GLY A 290 24.77 3.48 -22.34
C GLY A 290 24.81 2.66 -23.64
N LEU A 291 23.97 3.00 -24.61
CA LEU A 291 23.87 2.24 -25.88
C LEU A 291 25.15 2.37 -26.71
N THR A 292 25.71 1.25 -27.15
CA THR A 292 26.86 1.23 -28.07
C THR A 292 26.43 1.33 -29.54
N GLY A 293 25.23 0.86 -29.87
CA GLY A 293 24.65 0.93 -31.21
C GLY A 293 23.13 1.14 -31.19
N TRP A 294 22.62 1.62 -32.32
CA TRP A 294 21.22 1.95 -32.57
C TRP A 294 20.98 2.09 -34.08
N SER A 295 19.72 2.00 -34.51
CA SER A 295 19.34 2.36 -35.89
C SER A 295 19.13 3.87 -36.02
N GLN A 296 19.61 4.46 -37.11
CA GLN A 296 19.42 5.88 -37.41
C GLN A 296 19.15 6.11 -38.89
N GLY A 297 18.37 7.14 -39.24
CA GLY A 297 18.15 7.53 -40.62
C GLY A 297 19.47 7.86 -41.35
N LYS A 298 19.70 7.31 -42.54
CA LYS A 298 20.94 7.50 -43.32
C LYS A 298 21.22 8.97 -43.66
N HIS A 299 20.18 9.73 -43.99
CA HIS A 299 20.21 11.11 -44.42
C HIS A 299 19.88 12.08 -43.27
N SER A 300 18.85 11.82 -42.46
CA SER A 300 18.50 12.71 -41.32
C SER A 300 19.47 12.60 -40.13
N LYS A 301 20.16 11.45 -39.99
CA LYS A 301 20.94 11.05 -38.81
C LYS A 301 20.16 11.06 -37.49
N LEU A 302 18.83 11.00 -37.54
CA LEU A 302 17.99 10.82 -36.36
C LEU A 302 18.09 9.37 -35.88
N PRO A 303 18.51 9.09 -34.63
CA PRO A 303 18.45 7.76 -34.05
C PRO A 303 17.00 7.43 -33.68
N ILE A 304 16.43 6.42 -34.33
CA ILE A 304 14.98 6.15 -34.29
C ILE A 304 14.69 4.72 -33.85
N VAL A 305 13.59 4.57 -33.11
CA VAL A 305 13.04 3.28 -32.72
C VAL A 305 11.52 3.42 -32.51
N PRO A 306 10.70 2.46 -32.99
CA PRO A 306 9.31 2.37 -32.62
C PRO A 306 9.12 2.21 -31.12
N GLY A 307 8.09 2.83 -30.56
CA GLY A 307 7.77 2.77 -29.13
C GLY A 307 6.32 3.16 -28.88
N TRP A 308 5.94 3.32 -27.61
CA TRP A 308 4.54 3.51 -27.22
C TRP A 308 4.34 4.66 -26.25
N SER A 309 3.26 5.43 -26.44
CA SER A 309 2.73 6.33 -25.42
C SER A 309 1.58 5.66 -24.69
N CYS A 310 1.92 4.81 -23.70
CA CYS A 310 0.93 4.03 -22.97
C CYS A 310 0.31 4.81 -21.80
N GLY A 311 -0.97 4.58 -21.57
CA GLY A 311 -1.75 5.24 -20.55
C GLY A 311 -2.92 4.42 -20.05
N HIS A 312 -3.68 5.00 -19.13
CA HIS A 312 -4.96 4.46 -18.70
C HIS A 312 -5.96 5.58 -18.40
N ASN A 313 -7.24 5.22 -18.37
CA ASN A 313 -8.33 6.02 -17.83
C ASN A 313 -9.19 5.17 -16.88
N VAL A 314 -9.72 5.79 -15.83
CA VAL A 314 -10.57 5.14 -14.82
C VAL A 314 -11.98 5.73 -14.84
N GLU A 315 -12.99 4.88 -15.06
CA GLU A 315 -14.38 5.31 -14.96
C GLU A 315 -14.78 5.67 -13.53
N HIS A 316 -15.67 6.66 -13.39
CA HIS A 316 -16.17 7.14 -12.09
C HIS A 316 -15.09 7.55 -11.06
N ALA A 317 -13.87 7.88 -11.51
CA ALA A 317 -12.73 8.27 -10.66
C ALA A 317 -13.06 9.26 -9.53
N ASN A 318 -13.89 10.27 -9.82
CA ASN A 318 -14.33 11.28 -8.85
C ASN A 318 -15.03 10.67 -7.62
N GLU A 319 -15.78 9.58 -7.77
CA GLU A 319 -16.46 8.90 -6.67
C GLU A 319 -15.46 8.19 -5.74
N VAL A 320 -14.41 7.60 -6.33
CA VAL A 320 -13.31 6.97 -5.59
C VAL A 320 -12.53 8.04 -4.81
N ILE A 321 -12.15 9.14 -5.46
CA ILE A 321 -11.44 10.27 -4.83
C ILE A 321 -12.24 10.85 -3.67
N VAL A 322 -13.53 11.13 -3.85
CA VAL A 322 -14.39 11.68 -2.79
C VAL A 322 -14.55 10.69 -1.64
N THR A 323 -14.79 9.41 -1.92
CA THR A 323 -14.90 8.37 -0.90
C THR A 323 -13.62 8.27 -0.07
N GLN A 324 -12.47 8.32 -0.74
CA GLN A 324 -11.16 8.23 -0.10
C GLN A 324 -10.81 9.47 0.74
N ALA A 325 -11.12 10.68 0.23
CA ALA A 325 -10.97 11.93 0.97
C ALA A 325 -11.85 11.97 2.23
N LEU A 326 -13.12 11.56 2.12
CA LEU A 326 -14.02 11.44 3.27
C LEU A 326 -13.52 10.41 4.28
N ALA A 327 -13.05 9.24 3.84
CA ALA A 327 -12.48 8.21 4.71
C ALA A 327 -11.19 8.70 5.41
N SER A 328 -10.35 9.48 4.75
CA SER A 328 -9.18 10.15 5.34
C SER A 328 -9.58 11.15 6.43
N ILE A 329 -10.54 12.04 6.16
CA ILE A 329 -11.03 13.04 7.13
C ILE A 329 -11.67 12.34 8.34
N LEU A 330 -12.49 11.31 8.12
CA LEU A 330 -13.10 10.52 9.18
C LEU A 330 -12.06 9.73 10.00
N SER A 331 -10.99 9.23 9.37
CA SER A 331 -9.88 8.59 10.09
C SER A 331 -9.18 9.56 11.04
N LEU A 332 -8.90 10.79 10.59
CA LEU A 332 -8.33 11.85 11.43
C LEU A 332 -9.27 12.24 12.58
N TRP A 333 -10.58 12.31 12.32
CA TRP A 333 -11.58 12.57 13.35
C TRP A 333 -11.63 11.45 14.40
N PHE A 334 -11.70 10.19 13.97
CA PHE A 334 -11.82 9.04 14.88
C PHE A 334 -10.56 8.79 15.71
N ILE A 335 -9.35 9.10 15.20
CA ILE A 335 -8.12 8.99 16.01
C ILE A 335 -7.88 10.18 16.96
N ALA A 336 -8.57 11.31 16.79
CA ALA A 336 -8.29 12.53 17.55
C ALA A 336 -8.39 12.35 19.08
N GLY A 337 -9.33 11.52 19.56
CA GLY A 337 -9.44 11.17 20.98
C GLY A 337 -8.24 10.35 21.50
N ASP A 338 -7.76 9.40 20.70
CA ASP A 338 -6.58 8.58 21.02
C ASP A 338 -5.28 9.45 21.03
N VAL A 339 -5.20 10.46 20.16
CA VAL A 339 -4.10 11.45 20.14
C VAL A 339 -4.11 12.30 21.41
N LEU A 340 -5.26 12.88 21.80
CA LEU A 340 -5.35 13.70 23.02
C LEU A 340 -4.92 12.93 24.27
N ILE A 341 -5.44 11.72 24.47
CA ILE A 341 -5.09 10.87 25.62
C ILE A 341 -3.58 10.59 25.65
N THR A 342 -2.97 10.36 24.49
CA THR A 342 -1.53 10.09 24.42
C THR A 342 -0.68 11.34 24.71
N ILE A 343 -1.09 12.52 24.24
CA ILE A 343 -0.44 13.79 24.57
C ILE A 343 -0.49 14.05 26.08
N GLU A 344 -1.64 13.87 26.73
CA GLU A 344 -1.75 14.01 28.19
C GLU A 344 -0.93 12.96 28.97
N GLY A 345 -0.84 11.74 28.43
CA GLY A 345 0.04 10.69 28.94
C GLY A 345 1.51 11.11 28.90
N LEU A 346 1.95 11.68 27.77
CA LEU A 346 3.32 12.18 27.56
C LEU A 346 3.63 13.39 28.46
N GLN A 347 2.72 14.34 28.60
CA GLN A 347 2.85 15.43 29.58
C GLN A 347 2.96 14.90 31.02
N GLY A 348 2.24 13.82 31.34
CA GLY A 348 2.37 13.09 32.60
C GLY A 348 3.75 12.51 32.83
N LEU A 349 4.31 11.84 31.82
CA LEU A 349 5.66 11.29 31.84
C LEU A 349 6.72 12.38 32.07
N LEU A 350 6.67 13.47 31.30
CA LEU A 350 7.58 14.61 31.42
C LEU A 350 7.49 15.28 32.79
N SER A 351 6.29 15.30 33.39
CA SER A 351 6.04 15.81 34.74
C SER A 351 6.39 14.83 35.87
N GLY A 352 6.97 13.66 35.57
CA GLY A 352 7.31 12.63 36.58
C GLY A 352 6.12 11.96 37.27
N LYS A 353 4.90 12.13 36.73
CA LYS A 353 3.66 11.54 37.27
C LYS A 353 3.49 10.10 36.74
N PRO A 354 2.77 9.20 37.44
CA PRO A 354 2.43 7.89 36.89
C PRO A 354 1.72 8.03 35.53
N VAL A 355 2.13 7.19 34.59
CA VAL A 355 1.85 7.34 33.16
C VAL A 355 0.79 6.34 32.72
N LEU A 356 -0.16 6.80 31.91
CA LEU A 356 -1.13 5.94 31.25
C LEU A 356 -0.39 5.09 30.20
N LYS A 357 -0.24 3.79 30.46
CA LYS A 357 0.26 2.84 29.46
C LYS A 357 -0.84 2.62 28.42
N TYR A 358 -0.72 3.30 27.28
CA TYR A 358 -1.73 3.26 26.23
C TYR A 358 -1.09 2.94 24.87
N THR A 359 -1.60 1.93 24.18
CA THR A 359 -1.13 1.47 22.86
C THR A 359 -2.30 1.35 21.90
N VAL A 360 -2.45 2.32 20.99
CA VAL A 360 -3.54 2.41 20.00
C VAL A 360 -3.72 1.11 19.23
N LEU A 361 -2.62 0.54 18.74
CA LEU A 361 -2.57 -0.71 17.96
C LEU A 361 -3.26 -1.88 18.66
N SER A 362 -3.01 -2.07 19.96
CA SER A 362 -3.63 -3.12 20.77
C SER A 362 -5.14 -2.92 20.94
N GLY A 363 -5.60 -1.67 20.83
CA GLY A 363 -7.01 -1.29 20.93
C GLY A 363 -7.74 -1.17 19.60
N LEU A 364 -7.10 -1.46 18.45
CA LEU A 364 -7.71 -1.33 17.12
C LEU A 364 -8.97 -2.21 16.96
N GLU A 365 -9.00 -3.40 17.58
CA GLU A 365 -10.18 -4.28 17.58
C GLU A 365 -11.45 -3.63 18.17
N ARG A 366 -11.31 -2.64 19.07
CA ARG A 366 -12.43 -1.87 19.63
C ARG A 366 -12.72 -0.60 18.82
N ARG A 367 -11.78 -0.18 17.97
CA ARG A 367 -11.85 1.05 17.15
C ARG A 367 -12.38 0.75 15.74
N LYS A 368 -13.52 0.07 15.68
CA LYS A 368 -14.12 -0.44 14.43
C LYS A 368 -14.35 0.64 13.37
N TRP A 369 -14.87 1.80 13.74
CA TRP A 369 -15.07 2.92 12.80
C TRP A 369 -13.77 3.48 12.23
N LEU A 370 -12.75 3.74 13.08
CA LEU A 370 -11.41 4.12 12.60
C LEU A 370 -10.83 3.06 11.66
N LEU A 371 -10.93 1.78 12.04
CA LEU A 371 -10.41 0.66 11.25
C LEU A 371 -11.13 0.53 9.90
N ALA A 372 -12.45 0.67 9.87
CA ALA A 372 -13.23 0.69 8.64
C ALA A 372 -12.84 1.87 7.73
N CYS A 373 -12.64 3.07 8.29
CA CYS A 373 -12.16 4.20 7.52
C CYS A 373 -10.73 3.99 6.97
N ILE A 374 -9.82 3.36 7.73
CA ILE A 374 -8.48 3.00 7.24
C ILE A 374 -8.55 1.99 6.08
N VAL A 375 -9.42 0.97 6.19
CA VAL A 375 -9.62 -0.05 5.14
C VAL A 375 -10.22 0.59 3.88
N VAL A 376 -11.28 1.38 4.01
CA VAL A 376 -11.89 2.12 2.87
C VAL A 376 -10.88 3.11 2.25
N ASN A 377 -10.07 3.77 3.07
CA ASN A 377 -9.01 4.67 2.58
C ASN A 377 -7.88 3.92 1.85
N SER A 378 -7.66 2.65 2.16
CA SER A 378 -6.63 1.81 1.52
C SER A 378 -7.15 1.02 0.32
N MET A 379 -8.47 0.87 0.18
CA MET A 379 -9.12 0.09 -0.89
C MET A 379 -8.73 0.55 -2.32
N PRO A 380 -8.61 1.85 -2.64
CA PRO A 380 -8.18 2.28 -3.98
C PRO A 380 -6.75 1.83 -4.34
N GLY A 381 -5.95 1.37 -3.38
CA GLY A 381 -4.65 0.78 -3.63
C GLY A 381 -4.74 -0.44 -4.56
N LEU A 382 -5.83 -1.21 -4.50
CA LEU A 382 -6.08 -2.34 -5.41
C LEU A 382 -6.10 -1.88 -6.88
N LEU A 383 -6.72 -0.71 -7.14
CA LEU A 383 -6.72 -0.08 -8.45
C LEU A 383 -5.36 0.54 -8.77
N TYR A 384 -4.77 1.29 -7.83
CA TYR A 384 -3.48 1.96 -8.06
C TYR A 384 -2.34 0.99 -8.35
N MET A 385 -2.35 -0.21 -7.76
CA MET A 385 -1.38 -1.26 -8.06
C MET A 385 -1.65 -1.86 -9.44
N ASP A 386 -2.91 -2.11 -9.77
CA ASP A 386 -3.34 -2.67 -11.05
C ASP A 386 -3.05 -1.76 -12.25
N VAL A 387 -3.27 -0.44 -12.14
CA VAL A 387 -2.88 0.53 -13.19
C VAL A 387 -1.37 0.75 -13.24
N SER A 388 -0.67 0.65 -12.10
CA SER A 388 0.76 0.95 -12.05
C SER A 388 1.62 -0.02 -12.86
N ARG A 389 1.16 -1.28 -13.03
CA ARG A 389 1.88 -2.31 -13.81
C ARG A 389 2.04 -1.99 -15.29
N ILE A 390 1.23 -1.07 -15.84
CA ILE A 390 1.34 -0.57 -17.22
C ILE A 390 2.68 0.18 -17.43
N TYR A 391 3.23 0.76 -16.37
CA TYR A 391 4.29 1.79 -16.47
C TYR A 391 5.72 1.25 -16.26
N TYR A 392 5.99 -0.04 -16.51
CA TYR A 392 7.29 -0.67 -16.26
C TYR A 392 8.47 0.10 -16.87
N TYR A 393 8.40 0.38 -18.16
CA TYR A 393 9.43 1.10 -18.92
C TYR A 393 9.37 2.63 -18.80
N SER A 394 8.85 3.17 -17.69
CA SER A 394 8.79 4.62 -17.44
C SER A 394 9.64 5.04 -16.23
N VAL A 395 10.18 6.26 -16.29
CA VAL A 395 11.13 6.83 -15.30
C VAL A 395 10.62 6.79 -13.85
N ASN A 396 9.30 6.89 -13.64
CA ASN A 396 8.67 6.88 -12.32
C ASN A 396 7.85 5.62 -12.02
N GLY A 397 7.74 4.67 -12.96
CA GLY A 397 6.89 3.49 -12.86
C GLY A 397 7.14 2.66 -11.60
N PHE A 398 8.38 2.23 -11.37
CA PHE A 398 8.72 1.37 -10.23
C PHE A 398 8.43 2.03 -8.87
N LYS A 399 8.60 3.36 -8.78
CA LYS A 399 8.27 4.12 -7.57
C LYS A 399 6.77 4.06 -7.31
N ILE A 400 5.96 4.33 -8.33
CA ILE A 400 4.49 4.29 -8.25
C ILE A 400 4.01 2.88 -7.88
N PHE A 401 4.52 1.85 -8.57
CA PHE A 401 4.20 0.45 -8.29
C PHE A 401 4.51 0.04 -6.84
N SER A 402 5.68 0.43 -6.33
CA SER A 402 6.07 0.15 -4.93
C SER A 402 5.16 0.87 -3.92
N LEU A 403 4.83 2.14 -4.15
CA LEU A 403 3.94 2.93 -3.27
C LEU A 403 2.51 2.37 -3.27
N SER A 404 1.99 1.97 -4.44
CA SER A 404 0.72 1.27 -4.58
C SER A 404 0.73 -0.10 -3.87
N SER A 405 1.81 -0.87 -3.99
CA SER A 405 1.98 -2.17 -3.33
C SER A 405 1.89 -2.06 -1.80
N VAL A 406 2.55 -1.05 -1.21
CA VAL A 406 2.45 -0.76 0.25
C VAL A 406 1.02 -0.40 0.66
N MET A 407 0.28 0.30 -0.21
CA MET A 407 -1.11 0.66 0.05
C MET A 407 -2.05 -0.57 -0.02
N VAL A 408 -1.82 -1.50 -0.95
CA VAL A 408 -2.50 -2.80 -0.99
C VAL A 408 -2.16 -3.66 0.24
N ALA A 409 -0.89 -3.65 0.67
CA ALA A 409 -0.48 -4.36 1.88
C ALA A 409 -1.22 -3.84 3.12
N ASN A 410 -1.38 -2.51 3.25
CA ASN A 410 -2.21 -1.89 4.28
C ASN A 410 -3.68 -2.35 4.19
N PHE A 411 -4.28 -2.36 2.98
CA PHE A 411 -5.67 -2.81 2.79
C PHE A 411 -5.89 -4.23 3.33
N PHE A 412 -5.07 -5.20 2.94
CA PHE A 412 -5.21 -6.58 3.42
C PHE A 412 -4.90 -6.72 4.91
N THR A 413 -3.85 -6.05 5.39
CA THR A 413 -3.43 -6.16 6.80
C THR A 413 -4.47 -5.55 7.75
N PHE A 414 -4.98 -4.34 7.49
CA PHE A 414 -6.03 -3.74 8.31
C PHE A 414 -7.39 -4.41 8.08
N GLY A 415 -7.69 -4.84 6.85
CA GLY A 415 -8.90 -5.59 6.50
C GLY A 415 -9.02 -6.91 7.28
N PHE A 416 -7.90 -7.62 7.47
CA PHE A 416 -7.86 -8.84 8.29
C PHE A 416 -8.19 -8.57 9.77
N ILE A 417 -7.67 -7.49 10.38
CA ILE A 417 -8.06 -7.09 11.74
C ILE A 417 -9.56 -6.74 11.81
N MET A 418 -10.10 -6.10 10.77
CA MET A 418 -11.52 -5.75 10.72
C MET A 418 -12.39 -7.01 10.66
N MET A 419 -12.01 -7.96 9.81
CA MET A 419 -12.64 -9.28 9.71
C MET A 419 -12.63 -10.01 11.05
N LEU A 420 -11.47 -10.11 11.72
CA LEU A 420 -11.35 -10.71 13.05
C LEU A 420 -12.23 -10.02 14.10
N SER A 421 -12.28 -8.69 14.13
CA SER A 421 -13.11 -7.92 15.06
C SER A 421 -14.61 -8.15 14.85
N ILE A 422 -15.04 -8.27 13.59
CA ILE A 422 -16.42 -8.62 13.23
C ILE A 422 -16.74 -10.05 13.66
N VAL A 423 -15.86 -11.02 13.35
CA VAL A 423 -16.03 -12.43 13.72
C VAL A 423 -16.09 -12.65 15.24
N ASP A 424 -15.18 -12.04 16.01
CA ASP A 424 -15.20 -12.10 17.49
C ASP A 424 -16.52 -11.54 18.07
N THR A 425 -17.03 -10.45 17.47
CA THR A 425 -18.29 -9.84 17.90
C THR A 425 -19.50 -10.71 17.57
N ALA A 426 -19.56 -11.27 16.36
CA ALA A 426 -20.66 -12.11 15.91
C ALA A 426 -20.72 -13.43 16.70
N LEU A 427 -19.58 -14.13 16.82
CA LEU A 427 -19.48 -15.33 17.66
C LEU A 427 -19.76 -15.02 19.13
N GLY A 428 -19.36 -13.83 19.60
CA GLY A 428 -19.57 -13.42 20.97
C GLY A 428 -21.04 -13.17 21.36
N ALA A 429 -21.91 -12.90 20.37
CA ALA A 429 -23.35 -12.86 20.57
C ALA A 429 -23.98 -14.26 20.67
N VAL A 430 -23.35 -15.29 20.08
CA VAL A 430 -23.85 -16.67 20.05
C VAL A 430 -23.33 -17.50 21.22
N ARG A 431 -22.06 -17.36 21.59
CA ARG A 431 -21.41 -18.17 22.63
C ARG A 431 -20.42 -17.36 23.45
N SER A 432 -20.31 -17.69 24.73
CA SER A 432 -19.42 -16.98 25.67
C SER A 432 -18.35 -17.91 26.23
N PHE A 433 -17.09 -17.63 25.91
CA PHE A 433 -15.91 -18.35 26.37
C PHE A 433 -15.19 -17.58 27.50
N HIS A 434 -14.60 -18.30 28.44
CA HIS A 434 -13.87 -17.71 29.58
C HIS A 434 -12.39 -17.41 29.25
N SER A 435 -11.89 -17.97 28.15
CA SER A 435 -10.51 -17.81 27.68
C SER A 435 -10.48 -17.50 26.19
N CYS A 436 -9.64 -16.56 25.77
CA CYS A 436 -9.47 -16.15 24.38
C CYS A 436 -8.06 -16.49 23.88
N VAL A 437 -7.90 -16.65 22.56
CA VAL A 437 -6.56 -16.65 21.93
C VAL A 437 -6.02 -15.22 21.92
N GLY A 438 -4.81 -15.02 22.46
CA GLY A 438 -4.17 -13.71 22.45
C GLY A 438 -3.24 -13.57 21.25
N TYR A 439 -3.32 -12.48 20.48
CA TYR A 439 -2.36 -12.15 19.42
C TYR A 439 -1.73 -10.77 19.62
N SER A 440 -0.56 -10.55 19.02
CA SER A 440 0.13 -9.26 19.09
C SER A 440 -0.16 -8.43 17.84
N ALA A 441 -1.20 -7.59 17.87
CA ALA A 441 -1.55 -6.69 16.76
C ALA A 441 -0.35 -5.87 16.22
N PRO A 442 0.56 -5.30 17.05
CA PRO A 442 1.73 -4.58 16.54
C PRO A 442 2.72 -5.47 15.77
N VAL A 443 2.92 -6.73 16.18
CA VAL A 443 3.77 -7.70 15.48
C VAL A 443 3.11 -8.14 14.17
N PHE A 444 1.81 -8.43 14.21
CA PHE A 444 1.03 -8.77 13.02
C PHE A 444 1.12 -7.66 11.96
N LEU A 445 0.82 -6.42 12.34
CA LEU A 445 0.85 -5.26 11.44
C LEU A 445 2.24 -5.04 10.83
N ALA A 446 3.28 -5.01 11.67
CA ALA A 446 4.64 -4.77 11.20
C ALA A 446 5.16 -5.90 10.29
N SER A 447 4.96 -7.17 10.67
CA SER A 447 5.43 -8.31 9.87
C SER A 447 4.64 -8.47 8.57
N SER A 448 3.31 -8.26 8.58
CA SER A 448 2.47 -8.42 7.39
C SER A 448 2.76 -7.34 6.36
N ILE A 449 2.87 -6.07 6.78
CA ILE A 449 3.23 -4.98 5.88
C ILE A 449 4.66 -5.18 5.34
N PHE A 450 5.62 -5.55 6.20
CA PHE A 450 7.00 -5.81 5.78
C PHE A 450 7.09 -6.96 4.75
N TRP A 451 6.49 -8.11 5.04
CA TRP A 451 6.57 -9.30 4.18
C TRP A 451 5.86 -9.08 2.84
N LEU A 452 4.67 -8.47 2.83
CA LEU A 452 3.99 -8.11 1.58
C LEU A 452 4.80 -7.07 0.78
N SER A 453 5.40 -6.08 1.45
CA SER A 453 6.23 -5.08 0.76
C SER A 453 7.52 -5.68 0.19
N GLU A 454 8.17 -6.59 0.91
CA GLU A 454 9.39 -7.28 0.48
C GLU A 454 9.12 -8.25 -0.68
N ALA A 455 7.99 -8.97 -0.63
CA ALA A 455 7.56 -9.86 -1.70
C ALA A 455 7.08 -9.12 -2.96
N TRP A 456 6.73 -7.82 -2.88
CA TRP A 456 6.15 -7.08 -4.01
C TRP A 456 7.01 -5.93 -4.56
N CYS A 457 7.77 -5.22 -3.73
CA CYS A 457 8.51 -4.03 -4.13
C CYS A 457 9.87 -4.39 -4.76
N HIS A 458 9.86 -5.28 -5.77
CA HIS A 458 11.04 -5.65 -6.52
C HIS A 458 10.77 -5.74 -8.03
N ASP A 459 11.78 -5.38 -8.81
CA ASP A 459 11.70 -5.19 -10.26
C ASP A 459 11.15 -6.41 -11.02
N LYS A 460 11.58 -7.63 -10.64
CA LYS A 460 11.10 -8.87 -11.28
C LYS A 460 9.59 -9.09 -11.21
N LEU A 461 8.91 -8.69 -10.12
CA LEU A 461 7.45 -8.82 -10.02
C LEU A 461 6.78 -7.71 -10.83
N PHE A 462 7.38 -6.51 -10.85
CA PHE A 462 6.87 -5.41 -11.65
C PHE A 462 6.88 -5.74 -13.15
N MET A 463 7.96 -6.38 -13.64
CA MET A 463 8.07 -6.89 -15.01
C MET A 463 7.08 -8.03 -15.30
N ASP A 464 6.95 -9.01 -14.41
CA ASP A 464 5.97 -10.10 -14.52
C ASP A 464 4.52 -9.57 -14.53
N ALA A 465 4.21 -8.57 -13.71
CA ALA A 465 2.90 -7.93 -13.66
C ALA A 465 2.60 -7.11 -14.94
N PHE A 466 3.60 -6.43 -15.49
CA PHE A 466 3.51 -5.77 -16.81
C PHE A 466 3.22 -6.80 -17.90
N ASN A 467 4.04 -7.86 -18.02
CA ASN A 467 3.84 -8.91 -19.01
C ASN A 467 2.45 -9.56 -18.90
N LYS A 468 1.95 -9.83 -17.69
CA LYS A 468 0.60 -10.35 -17.44
C LYS A 468 -0.55 -9.38 -17.74
N PHE A 469 -0.29 -8.06 -17.81
CA PHE A 469 -1.28 -7.11 -18.31
C PHE A 469 -1.44 -7.25 -19.82
N TYR A 470 -0.31 -7.30 -20.53
CA TYR A 470 -0.23 -7.37 -21.99
C TYR A 470 -0.45 -8.78 -22.57
N SER A 471 -0.34 -9.85 -21.76
CA SER A 471 -0.69 -11.23 -22.16
C SER A 471 -2.19 -11.53 -22.08
N ALA A 472 -3.06 -10.52 -22.18
CA ALA A 472 -4.51 -10.71 -22.18
C ALA A 472 -4.99 -11.41 -23.47
N PRO A 473 -6.15 -12.08 -23.48
CA PRO A 473 -6.65 -12.76 -24.67
C PRO A 473 -6.95 -11.77 -25.80
N ALA A 474 -6.64 -12.14 -27.04
CA ALA A 474 -6.83 -11.31 -28.23
C ALA A 474 -7.73 -11.99 -29.27
N PHE A 475 -8.41 -11.18 -30.09
CA PHE A 475 -9.13 -11.65 -31.27
C PHE A 475 -8.17 -12.00 -32.41
N LEU A 476 -7.10 -11.21 -32.58
CA LEU A 476 -6.11 -11.38 -33.64
C LEU A 476 -4.69 -11.41 -33.05
N ALA A 477 -3.97 -12.49 -33.34
CA ALA A 477 -2.66 -12.79 -32.78
C ALA A 477 -1.59 -12.96 -33.88
N PHE A 478 -0.32 -12.90 -33.49
CA PHE A 478 0.80 -13.21 -34.36
C PHE A 478 1.35 -14.60 -34.08
N THR A 479 1.61 -15.37 -35.13
CA THR A 479 2.25 -16.69 -35.01
C THR A 479 3.77 -16.52 -34.97
N VAL A 480 4.36 -16.56 -33.78
CA VAL A 480 5.82 -16.43 -33.58
C VAL A 480 6.34 -17.64 -32.80
N ASN A 481 7.41 -18.26 -33.30
CA ASN A 481 8.02 -19.46 -32.72
C ASN A 481 7.05 -20.66 -32.58
N GLY A 482 6.05 -20.76 -33.46
CA GLY A 482 5.05 -21.84 -33.44
C GLY A 482 3.96 -21.69 -32.38
N ALA A 483 3.83 -20.51 -31.77
CA ALA A 483 2.77 -20.16 -30.85
C ALA A 483 2.13 -18.82 -31.24
N GLU A 484 0.86 -18.62 -30.86
CA GLU A 484 0.13 -17.38 -31.08
C GLU A 484 0.31 -16.42 -29.89
N TRP A 485 0.61 -15.15 -30.16
CA TRP A 485 0.82 -14.13 -29.14
C TRP A 485 -0.02 -12.86 -29.43
N PRO A 486 -0.59 -12.21 -28.40
CA PRO A 486 -1.33 -10.96 -28.55
C PRO A 486 -0.39 -9.80 -28.90
N SER A 487 -0.93 -8.84 -29.66
CA SER A 487 -0.21 -7.68 -30.23
C SER A 487 -1.09 -6.41 -30.28
N GLY A 488 -2.17 -6.33 -29.47
CA GLY A 488 -2.98 -5.11 -29.32
C GLY A 488 -4.50 -5.25 -29.51
N SER A 489 -4.98 -6.27 -30.24
CA SER A 489 -6.42 -6.52 -30.48
C SER A 489 -7.13 -7.37 -29.39
N TYR A 490 -7.21 -6.83 -28.17
CA TYR A 490 -7.71 -7.59 -27.01
C TYR A 490 -9.24 -7.77 -26.94
N VAL A 491 -9.67 -8.88 -26.34
CA VAL A 491 -11.10 -9.12 -26.07
C VAL A 491 -11.61 -8.18 -24.97
N ALA A 492 -12.91 -7.84 -25.00
CA ALA A 492 -13.53 -6.93 -24.05
C ALA A 492 -13.56 -7.42 -22.57
N GLU A 493 -13.31 -8.71 -22.34
CA GLU A 493 -13.05 -9.26 -21.00
C GLU A 493 -11.73 -8.75 -20.40
N GLY A 494 -10.72 -8.47 -21.25
CA GLY A 494 -9.47 -7.84 -20.85
C GLY A 494 -8.57 -8.73 -19.97
N THR A 495 -7.87 -8.12 -19.01
CA THR A 495 -6.91 -8.79 -18.13
C THR A 495 -7.44 -8.93 -16.69
N PRO A 496 -7.18 -10.07 -16.01
CA PRO A 496 -7.46 -10.20 -14.58
C PRO A 496 -6.73 -9.13 -13.76
N PRO A 497 -7.36 -8.57 -12.69
CA PRO A 497 -6.70 -7.61 -11.82
C PRO A 497 -5.48 -8.21 -11.13
N ILE A 498 -4.39 -7.45 -10.98
CA ILE A 498 -3.10 -7.95 -10.45
C ILE A 498 -3.22 -8.78 -9.16
N VAL A 499 -4.17 -8.42 -8.29
CA VAL A 499 -4.47 -9.08 -7.02
C VAL A 499 -4.80 -10.57 -7.18
N THR A 500 -5.39 -11.01 -8.30
CA THR A 500 -5.70 -12.43 -8.54
C THR A 500 -4.44 -13.29 -8.63
N PHE A 501 -3.35 -12.73 -9.18
CA PHE A 501 -2.06 -13.40 -9.26
C PHE A 501 -1.28 -13.39 -7.94
N LEU A 502 -1.66 -12.53 -6.99
CA LEU A 502 -0.97 -12.35 -5.70
C LEU A 502 -1.68 -13.04 -4.53
N LEU A 503 -2.81 -13.73 -4.76
CA LEU A 503 -3.63 -14.35 -3.71
C LEU A 503 -2.83 -15.31 -2.81
N GLU A 504 -1.92 -16.10 -3.36
CA GLU A 504 -1.07 -17.01 -2.60
C GLU A 504 -0.10 -16.23 -1.68
N THR A 505 0.55 -15.18 -2.20
CA THR A 505 1.43 -14.30 -1.42
C THR A 505 0.66 -13.57 -0.32
N ILE A 506 -0.57 -13.11 -0.60
CA ILE A 506 -1.45 -12.49 0.40
C ILE A 506 -1.78 -13.48 1.51
N ALA A 507 -2.24 -14.69 1.15
CA ALA A 507 -2.64 -15.71 2.11
C ALA A 507 -1.47 -16.18 2.99
N THR A 508 -0.31 -16.42 2.39
CA THR A 508 0.90 -16.89 3.08
C THR A 508 1.50 -15.81 3.98
N ALA A 509 1.66 -14.57 3.51
CA ALA A 509 2.22 -13.49 4.32
C ALA A 509 1.27 -13.06 5.45
N VAL A 510 -0.02 -12.82 5.17
CA VAL A 510 -1.00 -12.43 6.20
C VAL A 510 -1.20 -13.57 7.21
N GLY A 511 -1.38 -14.81 6.73
CA GLY A 511 -1.55 -15.99 7.58
C GLY A 511 -0.32 -16.31 8.43
N GLY A 512 0.87 -16.24 7.82
CA GLY A 512 2.16 -16.45 8.50
C GLY A 512 2.44 -15.37 9.55
N SER A 513 2.25 -14.10 9.22
CA SER A 513 2.34 -12.98 10.15
C SER A 513 1.35 -13.10 11.31
N PHE A 514 0.14 -13.58 11.05
CA PHE A 514 -0.85 -13.80 12.09
C PHE A 514 -0.47 -14.94 13.02
N ALA A 515 -0.03 -16.08 12.49
CA ALA A 515 0.50 -17.21 13.26
C ALA A 515 1.70 -16.78 14.12
N LEU A 516 2.64 -16.00 13.57
CA LEU A 516 3.77 -15.42 14.29
C LEU A 516 3.31 -14.48 15.42
N SER A 517 2.27 -13.67 15.19
CA SER A 517 1.72 -12.75 16.18
C SER A 517 1.03 -13.48 17.35
N ILE A 518 0.38 -14.63 17.08
CA ILE A 518 -0.18 -15.51 18.10
C ILE A 518 0.95 -16.19 18.87
N ALA A 519 1.92 -16.80 18.18
CA ALA A 519 3.05 -17.48 18.80
C ALA A 519 3.84 -16.54 19.73
N THR A 520 4.14 -15.32 19.27
CA THR A 520 4.84 -14.29 20.07
C THR A 520 4.06 -13.92 21.33
N SER A 521 2.74 -13.72 21.20
CA SER A 521 1.84 -13.43 22.34
C SER A 521 1.78 -14.60 23.32
N SER A 522 1.57 -15.82 22.84
CA SER A 522 1.47 -17.04 23.64
C SER A 522 2.77 -17.38 24.37
N ILE A 523 3.93 -17.25 23.72
CA ILE A 523 5.25 -17.44 24.35
C ILE A 523 5.48 -16.38 25.44
N TYR A 524 5.19 -15.10 25.16
CA TYR A 524 5.30 -14.04 26.16
C TYR A 524 4.40 -14.31 27.38
N ARG A 525 3.15 -14.74 27.17
CA ARG A 525 2.23 -15.13 28.25
C ARG A 525 2.77 -16.30 29.06
N ARG A 526 3.25 -17.36 28.39
CA ARG A 526 3.80 -18.54 29.07
C ARG A 526 5.03 -18.19 29.92
N LEU A 527 5.90 -17.29 29.47
CA LEU A 527 7.10 -16.86 30.20
C LEU A 527 6.82 -15.90 31.37
N VAL A 528 5.76 -15.08 31.30
CA VAL A 528 5.50 -14.01 32.29
C VAL A 528 4.33 -14.30 33.22
N HIS A 529 3.37 -15.11 32.78
CA HIS A 529 2.11 -15.39 33.45
C HIS A 529 1.79 -16.89 33.62
N ASP A 530 2.65 -17.79 33.10
CA ASP A 530 2.48 -19.25 33.10
C ASP A 530 1.21 -19.77 32.35
N GLU A 531 0.37 -18.88 31.82
CA GLU A 531 -0.82 -19.21 31.02
C GLU A 531 -0.52 -19.15 29.50
N TRP A 532 -1.23 -19.97 28.71
CA TRP A 532 -1.17 -19.96 27.23
C TRP A 532 -2.26 -19.10 26.56
N LEU A 533 -3.40 -18.87 27.24
CA LEU A 533 -4.56 -18.15 26.73
C LEU A 533 -4.86 -16.90 27.57
N VAL A 534 -5.71 -16.00 27.08
CA VAL A 534 -6.15 -14.80 27.81
C VAL A 534 -7.34 -15.15 28.70
N SER A 535 -7.15 -15.22 30.02
CA SER A 535 -8.27 -15.42 30.97
C SER A 535 -9.09 -14.13 31.16
N THR A 536 -10.32 -14.09 30.64
CA THR A 536 -11.23 -12.93 30.78
C THR A 536 -12.04 -12.96 32.08
N THR A 537 -11.83 -13.97 32.93
CA THR A 537 -12.62 -14.24 34.14
C THR A 537 -12.68 -13.06 35.10
N TRP A 538 -11.58 -12.33 35.32
CA TRP A 538 -11.58 -11.16 36.20
C TRP A 538 -12.33 -9.96 35.60
N CYS A 539 -12.33 -9.83 34.26
CA CYS A 539 -13.05 -8.76 33.57
C CYS A 539 -14.58 -8.93 33.73
N ARG A 540 -15.07 -10.17 33.84
CA ARG A 540 -16.49 -10.47 34.08
C ARG A 540 -16.96 -10.08 35.49
N ASN A 541 -16.05 -10.02 36.46
CA ASN A 541 -16.34 -9.71 37.87
C ASN A 541 -16.27 -8.21 38.21
N ASN A 542 -15.91 -7.38 37.24
CA ASN A 542 -15.79 -5.92 37.38
C ASN A 542 -17.14 -5.23 37.08
N SER A 543 -17.43 -4.10 37.72
CA SER A 543 -18.70 -3.37 37.50
C SER A 543 -18.82 -2.68 36.13
N LEU A 544 -17.69 -2.32 35.50
CA LEU A 544 -17.66 -1.61 34.22
C LEU A 544 -17.44 -2.55 33.03
N LEU A 545 -16.39 -3.37 33.07
CA LEU A 545 -15.90 -4.12 31.90
C LEU A 545 -16.95 -5.02 31.19
N PRO A 546 -17.89 -5.70 31.87
CA PRO A 546 -18.95 -6.47 31.21
C PRO A 546 -19.87 -5.60 30.34
N THR A 547 -20.05 -4.32 30.70
CA THR A 547 -20.91 -3.39 29.95
C THR A 547 -20.25 -2.86 28.67
N LEU A 548 -18.94 -3.03 28.53
CA LEU A 548 -18.14 -2.49 27.41
C LEU A 548 -17.96 -3.48 26.24
N HIS A 549 -18.62 -4.64 26.30
CA HIS A 549 -18.45 -5.82 25.42
C HIS A 549 -17.02 -6.37 25.45
N LEU A 550 -16.85 -7.53 26.09
CA LEU A 550 -15.56 -8.22 26.19
C LEU A 550 -15.24 -9.03 24.91
N PRO A 551 -13.95 -9.22 24.56
CA PRO A 551 -13.56 -10.21 23.56
C PRO A 551 -13.93 -11.62 24.00
N ASN A 552 -14.03 -12.54 23.04
CA ASN A 552 -14.63 -13.83 23.28
C ASN A 552 -13.84 -15.00 22.68
N LEU A 553 -13.50 -14.94 21.39
CA LEU A 553 -12.64 -15.92 20.73
C LEU A 553 -11.18 -15.48 20.69
N ILE A 554 -10.93 -14.24 20.26
CA ILE A 554 -9.59 -13.74 19.95
C ILE A 554 -9.43 -12.28 20.33
N THR A 555 -8.24 -11.90 20.84
CA THR A 555 -7.98 -10.50 21.19
C THR A 555 -6.51 -10.09 21.12
N ALA A 556 -6.27 -8.82 20.79
CA ALA A 556 -5.00 -8.11 20.96
C ALA A 556 -4.97 -7.20 22.20
N LEU A 557 -6.08 -7.13 22.96
CA LEU A 557 -6.13 -6.37 24.21
C LEU A 557 -5.35 -7.10 25.32
N PRO A 558 -4.52 -6.38 26.08
CA PRO A 558 -3.84 -6.93 27.25
C PRO A 558 -4.83 -6.99 28.44
N LEU A 559 -5.71 -7.99 28.44
CA LEU A 559 -6.75 -8.21 29.46
C LEU A 559 -6.31 -9.19 30.56
N GLU A 560 -5.02 -9.34 30.81
CA GLU A 560 -4.52 -10.22 31.87
C GLU A 560 -4.86 -9.67 33.26
N PRO A 561 -5.06 -10.51 34.29
CA PRO A 561 -5.31 -10.06 35.68
C PRO A 561 -4.22 -9.12 36.24
N SER A 562 -2.99 -9.23 35.72
CA SER A 562 -1.85 -8.35 36.02
C SER A 562 -2.09 -6.88 35.64
N ASN A 563 -3.00 -6.63 34.69
CA ASN A 563 -3.41 -5.28 34.31
C ASN A 563 -4.49 -4.67 35.21
N GLY A 564 -5.10 -5.44 36.11
CA GLY A 564 -5.84 -4.89 37.26
C GLY A 564 -4.93 -4.32 38.37
N ILE A 565 -5.52 -3.70 39.39
CA ILE A 565 -4.89 -3.43 40.68
C ILE A 565 -5.64 -4.26 41.73
N LYS A 566 -4.98 -5.25 42.34
CA LYS A 566 -5.58 -6.04 43.42
C LYS A 566 -5.38 -5.32 44.76
N ILE A 567 -6.48 -4.95 45.42
CA ILE A 567 -6.48 -4.35 46.76
C ILE A 567 -7.39 -5.22 47.65
N GLY A 568 -6.78 -5.97 48.57
CA GLY A 568 -7.46 -7.03 49.32
C GLY A 568 -8.05 -8.07 48.37
N ASN A 569 -9.35 -8.36 48.54
CA ASN A 569 -10.08 -9.33 47.71
C ASN A 569 -10.74 -8.73 46.45
N ARG A 570 -10.56 -7.42 46.17
CA ARG A 570 -11.14 -6.74 45.00
C ARG A 570 -10.07 -6.41 43.95
N THR A 571 -10.43 -6.52 42.68
CA THR A 571 -9.54 -6.28 41.53
C THR A 571 -10.06 -5.08 40.74
N TYR A 572 -9.35 -3.96 40.83
CA TYR A 572 -9.75 -2.70 40.23
C TYR A 572 -9.23 -2.61 38.79
N CYS A 573 -10.10 -2.25 37.85
CA CYS A 573 -9.76 -1.88 36.48
C CYS A 573 -9.01 -0.52 36.47
N LYS A 574 -7.88 -0.47 35.75
CA LYS A 574 -7.09 0.76 35.57
C LYS A 574 -7.71 1.64 34.47
N PRO A 575 -7.64 2.98 34.57
CA PRO A 575 -8.10 3.86 33.49
C PRO A 575 -7.41 3.61 32.13
N SER A 576 -6.17 3.13 32.13
CA SER A 576 -5.48 2.70 30.89
C SER A 576 -6.20 1.55 30.18
N THR A 577 -6.84 0.65 30.93
CA THR A 577 -7.63 -0.46 30.39
C THR A 577 -8.95 0.06 29.82
N ILE A 578 -9.56 1.07 30.44
CA ILE A 578 -10.75 1.76 29.91
C ILE A 578 -10.43 2.44 28.56
N ALA A 579 -9.28 3.12 28.47
CA ALA A 579 -8.76 3.70 27.23
C ALA A 579 -8.50 2.64 26.15
N LEU A 580 -7.85 1.52 26.49
CA LEU A 580 -7.64 0.40 25.57
C LEU A 580 -8.97 -0.17 25.04
N MET A 581 -9.98 -0.32 25.90
CA MET A 581 -11.34 -0.76 25.53
C MET A 581 -12.09 0.23 24.60
N GLY A 582 -11.56 1.44 24.35
CA GLY A 582 -12.15 2.43 23.43
C GLY A 582 -13.02 3.49 24.12
N TYR A 583 -12.80 3.75 25.41
CA TYR A 583 -13.58 4.68 26.21
C TYR A 583 -12.69 5.70 26.92
N ALA A 584 -13.23 6.88 27.19
CA ALA A 584 -12.55 7.96 27.89
C ALA A 584 -13.35 8.41 29.13
N THR A 585 -12.64 8.95 30.12
CA THR A 585 -13.25 9.50 31.35
C THR A 585 -13.17 11.02 31.34
N VAL A 586 -14.29 11.68 31.64
CA VAL A 586 -14.38 13.14 31.66
C VAL A 586 -15.00 13.66 32.96
N VAL A 587 -14.64 14.89 33.32
CA VAL A 587 -15.13 15.60 34.52
C VAL A 587 -15.62 16.99 34.16
N LYS A 588 -16.54 17.53 34.96
CA LYS A 588 -16.92 18.93 34.89
C LYS A 588 -15.72 19.80 35.27
N TYR A 589 -15.43 20.80 34.46
CA TYR A 589 -14.36 21.77 34.74
C TYR A 589 -14.77 22.66 35.92
N GLN A 590 -14.11 22.50 37.06
CA GLN A 590 -14.19 23.43 38.19
C GLN A 590 -13.04 24.44 38.10
N LYS A 591 -13.40 25.72 37.92
CA LYS A 591 -12.47 26.83 38.02
C LYS A 591 -12.09 27.01 39.49
N ARG A 592 -10.91 26.53 39.91
CA ARG A 592 -10.44 26.63 41.31
C ARG A 592 -10.42 28.08 41.77
N SER A 593 -11.32 28.42 42.70
CA SER A 593 -11.25 29.64 43.50
C SER A 593 -10.11 29.48 44.54
N PRO A 594 -9.36 30.55 44.88
CA PRO A 594 -8.22 30.44 45.82
C PRO A 594 -8.60 30.11 47.27
N THR A 595 -9.89 30.10 47.61
CA THR A 595 -10.43 30.12 48.98
C THR A 595 -11.29 28.91 49.33
N GLN A 596 -11.32 27.86 48.49
CA GLN A 596 -12.09 26.65 48.79
C GLN A 596 -11.20 25.59 49.43
N GLU A 597 -11.50 25.24 50.69
CA GLU A 597 -10.82 24.16 51.42
C GLU A 597 -10.99 22.81 50.69
N CYS A 598 -10.06 21.89 50.94
CA CYS A 598 -10.01 20.59 50.29
C CYS A 598 -11.14 19.66 50.75
N ASP A 599 -12.33 19.78 50.16
CA ASP A 599 -13.31 18.70 50.16
C ASP A 599 -12.67 17.44 49.55
N SER A 600 -12.59 16.38 50.35
CA SER A 600 -11.86 15.15 50.02
C SER A 600 -12.62 14.18 49.12
N HIS A 601 -13.66 14.64 48.42
CA HIS A 601 -14.44 13.84 47.48
C HIS A 601 -13.86 13.94 46.07
N GLU A 602 -13.40 12.82 45.51
CA GLU A 602 -13.10 12.75 44.07
C GLU A 602 -14.39 13.08 43.28
N PRO A 603 -14.34 14.02 42.32
CA PRO A 603 -15.53 14.39 41.56
C PRO A 603 -15.96 13.22 40.66
N ALA A 604 -17.24 12.84 40.74
CA ALA A 604 -17.81 11.76 39.94
C ALA A 604 -17.48 11.91 38.44
N THR A 605 -16.84 10.90 37.87
CA THR A 605 -16.34 10.93 36.49
C THR A 605 -17.34 10.28 35.54
N GLN A 606 -17.49 10.80 34.32
CA GLN A 606 -18.42 10.28 33.32
C GLN A 606 -17.66 9.48 32.27
N VAL A 607 -18.18 8.31 31.88
CA VAL A 607 -17.58 7.44 30.88
C VAL A 607 -18.24 7.67 29.53
N ILE A 608 -17.43 7.99 28.51
CA ILE A 608 -17.86 8.25 27.14
C ILE A 608 -17.04 7.40 26.15
N SER A 609 -17.52 7.26 24.90
CA SER A 609 -16.70 6.69 23.83
C SER A 609 -15.49 7.59 23.53
N ILE A 610 -14.35 6.99 23.20
CA ILE A 610 -13.13 7.74 22.85
C ILE A 610 -13.32 8.66 21.63
N TYR A 611 -14.15 8.26 20.67
CA TYR A 611 -14.55 9.09 19.53
C TYR A 611 -15.33 10.35 19.92
N ALA A 612 -16.01 10.31 21.07
CA ALA A 612 -16.76 11.45 21.59
C ALA A 612 -15.91 12.37 22.48
N LEU A 613 -14.62 12.08 22.70
CA LEU A 613 -13.77 12.86 23.58
C LEU A 613 -13.58 14.31 23.10
N VAL A 614 -13.18 14.51 21.84
CA VAL A 614 -13.05 15.86 21.26
C VAL A 614 -14.41 16.58 21.19
N PRO A 615 -15.49 15.97 20.67
CA PRO A 615 -16.83 16.56 20.73
C PRO A 615 -17.29 16.96 22.14
N SER A 616 -16.95 16.18 23.19
CA SER A 616 -17.37 16.46 24.56
C SER A 616 -16.79 17.77 25.12
N MET A 617 -15.66 18.23 24.61
CA MET A 617 -15.03 19.48 25.01
C MET A 617 -15.62 20.71 24.30
N VAL A 618 -16.22 20.51 23.11
CA VAL A 618 -16.77 21.59 22.27
C VAL A 618 -18.29 21.72 22.45
N VAL A 619 -19.03 20.60 22.37
CA VAL A 619 -20.50 20.56 22.52
C VAL A 619 -20.90 19.37 23.40
N PRO A 620 -20.77 19.48 24.74
CA PRO A 620 -21.03 18.37 25.66
C PRO A 620 -22.41 17.73 25.47
N SER A 621 -23.44 18.54 25.20
CA SER A 621 -24.84 18.08 25.08
C SER A 621 -25.11 17.12 23.92
N TRP A 622 -24.21 16.98 22.95
CA TRP A 622 -24.35 16.01 21.87
C TRP A 622 -23.80 14.63 22.24
N VAL A 623 -22.98 14.54 23.29
CA VAL A 623 -22.30 13.30 23.67
C VAL A 623 -23.15 12.47 24.65
N PRO A 624 -23.51 11.22 24.31
CA PRO A 624 -24.14 10.30 25.25
C PRO A 624 -23.12 9.78 26.27
N SER A 625 -23.53 9.74 27.55
CA SER A 625 -22.77 9.10 28.63
C SER A 625 -23.14 7.61 28.71
N LEU A 626 -22.16 6.72 28.90
CA LEU A 626 -22.44 5.32 29.24
C LEU A 626 -22.82 5.15 30.72
N GLY A 627 -22.29 6.01 31.59
CA GLY A 627 -22.44 5.89 33.03
C GLY A 627 -21.51 6.81 33.80
N THR A 628 -21.67 6.79 35.11
CA THR A 628 -20.87 7.55 36.07
C THR A 628 -20.04 6.60 36.94
N ILE A 629 -18.76 6.90 37.11
CA ILE A 629 -17.92 6.29 38.14
C ILE A 629 -17.95 7.23 39.36
N ASP A 630 -18.47 6.71 40.47
CA ASP A 630 -18.43 7.38 41.78
C ASP A 630 -17.94 6.37 42.83
N GLN A 631 -17.10 6.80 43.76
CA GLN A 631 -16.46 5.95 44.79
C GLN A 631 -15.88 4.62 44.26
N ASN A 632 -15.25 4.65 43.08
CA ASN A 632 -14.71 3.49 42.36
C ASN A 632 -15.76 2.43 41.91
N GLN A 633 -17.06 2.74 41.90
CA GLN A 633 -18.11 1.89 41.32
C GLN A 633 -18.70 2.52 40.07
N PHE A 634 -18.96 1.69 39.04
CA PHE A 634 -19.62 2.15 37.83
C PHE A 634 -21.14 1.96 37.90
N THR A 635 -21.87 3.07 37.71
CA THR A 635 -23.33 3.09 37.56
C THR A 635 -23.69 3.43 36.13
N ARG A 636 -24.28 2.48 35.39
CA ARG A 636 -24.73 2.68 34.01
C ARG A 636 -25.90 3.67 33.95
N THR A 637 -25.84 4.64 33.04
CA THR A 637 -26.95 5.58 32.79
C THR A 637 -27.36 5.53 31.32
N LEU A 638 -28.49 4.88 31.01
CA LEU A 638 -29.04 4.90 29.65
C LEU A 638 -29.61 6.28 29.30
N GLY A 639 -29.43 6.70 28.05
CA GLY A 639 -30.14 7.84 27.44
C GLY A 639 -29.79 9.24 27.96
N LYS A 640 -28.78 9.39 28.82
CA LYS A 640 -28.35 10.70 29.34
C LYS A 640 -27.15 11.24 28.57
N HIS A 641 -27.29 12.46 28.03
CA HIS A 641 -26.18 13.23 27.46
C HIS A 641 -25.42 14.00 28.54
N LEU A 642 -24.20 14.47 28.23
CA LEU A 642 -23.45 15.35 29.15
C LEU A 642 -24.21 16.68 29.34
N ALA A 643 -24.06 17.29 30.53
CA ALA A 643 -24.82 18.47 30.89
C ALA A 643 -24.40 19.72 30.07
N LYS A 644 -25.38 20.37 29.43
CA LYS A 644 -25.20 21.49 28.48
C LYS A 644 -24.48 22.74 29.06
N ALA A 645 -24.47 22.91 30.38
CA ALA A 645 -24.10 24.16 31.05
C ALA A 645 -22.69 24.21 31.66
N THR A 646 -21.90 23.13 31.56
CA THR A 646 -20.56 23.08 32.19
C THR A 646 -19.52 22.65 31.17
N PRO A 647 -18.41 23.41 30.97
CA PRO A 647 -17.27 22.91 30.20
C PRO A 647 -16.75 21.61 30.81
N VAL A 648 -16.34 20.69 29.95
CA VAL A 648 -15.93 19.33 30.31
C VAL A 648 -14.46 19.17 29.96
N MET A 649 -13.68 18.58 30.87
CA MET A 649 -12.27 18.29 30.67
C MET A 649 -12.02 16.79 30.78
N HIS A 650 -11.08 16.28 29.99
CA HIS A 650 -10.59 14.91 30.16
C HIS A 650 -9.96 14.76 31.54
N THR A 651 -10.17 13.60 32.15
CA THR A 651 -9.46 13.18 33.36
C THR A 651 -8.77 11.87 33.12
N ARG A 652 -7.66 11.65 33.82
CA ARG A 652 -6.95 10.35 33.85
C ARG A 652 -7.78 9.22 34.47
N GLY A 653 -8.96 9.53 35.03
CA GLY A 653 -9.94 8.58 35.53
C GLY A 653 -9.62 8.02 36.92
N SER A 654 -10.66 7.60 37.63
CA SER A 654 -10.54 6.81 38.86
C SER A 654 -10.56 5.31 38.51
N CYS A 655 -10.02 4.46 39.39
CA CYS A 655 -10.05 3.02 39.18
C CYS A 655 -11.46 2.47 39.45
N VAL A 656 -11.84 1.34 38.83
CA VAL A 656 -13.21 0.80 38.97
C VAL A 656 -13.19 -0.62 39.49
N VAL A 657 -13.94 -0.93 40.56
CA VAL A 657 -14.11 -2.29 41.13
C VAL A 657 -14.84 -3.22 40.18
#